data_AF-A0A8C5AVZ1-F1
#
_entry.id   AF-A0A8C5AVZ1-F1
#
_cell.length_a   1.000
_cell.length_b   1.000
_cell.length_c   1.000
_cell.angle_alpha   90.00
_cell.angle_beta   90.00
_cell.angle_gamma   90.00
#
_symmetry.space_group_name_H-M   'P 1'
#
loop_
_entity.id
_entity.type
_entity.pdbx_description
1 polymer ?
#
loop_
_entity_poly.entity_id
_entity_poly.type
_entity_poly.pdbx_seq_one_letter_code
_entity_poly.pdbx_strand_id
1 'polypeptide(L)'
;MSTLEEICSGLLVEPLPENRGRNPGLPHAPTRTPHLTAAEERLALRNALRYFPPCHHATLAPEFAQELRQHGHIYMYRFCPPMRIKAYPIHQYPCRTPQAAAIMLMIMNNLDPAVAQFPQELVTYGGNGQVFSNWAQFRLVMHYLSVMTEEQTLVLYSGHPMGLFPSLPSSPRAIITNGMVRPTPQKASLGSSLWFGFKASGLGLASGLGLWSGFRVDEAPIRKRHEQGWLMEMSSSLDHCIQRIREARAAKLPLSLGYHGNIVDLWERLVLEYQRSGELLVDLGSDQTSLHNPFSGGYYPVQLSFRQANQLMASSPGQFRTAVEESLKRHVAAIDTLAEAGMFFWDYGNAFLLEAQRAAKEEGSGGATEFRYPSYVQHIMGDIFSLGFGPFRWVCTSCDPKDLEVTDQIAATVLEEIAVGVSEGVRQQYHDNIRWIREAGKHKMVVGSMARILYSDQKGRVCIALAINKAIADGRVSAPVVISRDHHDVSGTDSPFRETSNVYDGSAFCADMAVQNFVGDAFRGATWVSLHNGGGVGWGEVMNGGFGLVLDGSEEAAKRASLMLNWDVSNGVRRCRGRPQWELGGGGPQGRTTWSTGSEGVHLLGRPGPEGLTGSDESSSWGLRVNMQNQTEDQKNPEPQGTTLSGFFSGPGNPVVPTEAPVQLEFRRTSVTQDYTLTARVLGFGINGKVLQCFCKKTRQKCALKVSSSLGRYALGSHDTGTSRLRMSKSSIRPVHHWSWSITGPCQSLVQEASDWSSCFILKARYQFLYNGIHRFRFLHWK
;
A
#
# COMPACT_ATOMS: atom_id res chain seq x y z
N MET A 1 10.23 14.21 -34.67
CA MET A 1 9.35 13.45 -33.76
C MET A 1 10.08 13.29 -32.44
N SER A 2 9.40 13.41 -31.32
CA SER A 2 9.97 13.20 -29.97
C SER A 2 10.63 11.82 -29.82
N THR A 3 11.81 11.76 -29.21
CA THR A 3 12.58 10.53 -28.96
C THR A 3 12.63 10.23 -27.46
N LEU A 4 13.06 9.02 -27.08
CA LEU A 4 13.33 8.70 -25.67
C LEU A 4 14.38 9.65 -25.07
N GLU A 5 15.37 10.07 -25.86
CA GLU A 5 16.37 11.07 -25.46
C GLU A 5 15.74 12.43 -25.11
N GLU A 6 14.75 12.89 -25.89
CA GLU A 6 14.04 14.15 -25.58
C GLU A 6 13.17 14.04 -24.32
N ILE A 7 12.58 12.88 -24.03
CA ILE A 7 11.88 12.71 -22.75
C ILE A 7 12.88 12.75 -21.58
N CYS A 8 14.09 12.22 -21.77
CA CYS A 8 15.15 12.22 -20.77
C CYS A 8 15.87 13.58 -20.61
N SER A 9 15.69 14.54 -21.52
CA SER A 9 16.26 15.89 -21.36
C SER A 9 15.52 16.76 -20.33
N GLY A 10 14.39 16.28 -19.78
CA GLY A 10 13.66 16.97 -18.72
C GLY A 10 12.67 18.01 -19.23
N LEU A 11 12.51 19.11 -18.48
CA LEU A 11 11.57 20.17 -18.83
C LEU A 11 12.13 21.03 -19.96
N LEU A 12 11.44 21.02 -21.10
CA LEU A 12 11.73 21.90 -22.22
C LEU A 12 11.19 23.31 -21.89
N VAL A 13 12.09 24.20 -21.47
CA VAL A 13 11.75 25.59 -21.11
C VAL A 13 12.25 26.60 -22.15
N GLU A 14 13.29 26.27 -22.92
CA GLU A 14 13.87 27.15 -23.92
C GLU A 14 14.06 26.43 -25.27
N PRO A 15 13.17 26.63 -26.26
CA PRO A 15 11.86 27.29 -26.15
C PRO A 15 10.82 26.42 -25.42
N LEU A 16 9.76 27.04 -24.89
CA LEU A 16 8.58 26.30 -24.42
C LEU A 16 7.96 25.49 -25.57
N PRO A 17 7.60 24.21 -25.37
CA PRO A 17 6.96 23.39 -26.40
C PRO A 17 5.57 23.92 -26.71
N GLU A 18 5.07 23.63 -27.91
CA GLU A 18 3.71 24.00 -28.33
C GLU A 18 2.64 23.38 -27.42
N ASN A 19 1.61 24.15 -27.06
CA ASN A 19 0.47 23.62 -26.32
C ASN A 19 -0.54 22.97 -27.27
N ARG A 20 -0.60 21.64 -27.24
CA ARG A 20 -1.48 20.83 -28.10
C ARG A 20 -2.83 20.50 -27.48
N GLY A 21 -3.01 20.80 -26.19
CA GLY A 21 -4.21 20.42 -25.45
C GLY A 21 -4.50 18.92 -25.46
N ARG A 22 -5.79 18.58 -25.35
CA ARG A 22 -6.31 17.22 -25.32
C ARG A 22 -6.46 16.64 -26.73
N ASN A 23 -6.09 15.36 -26.90
CA ASN A 23 -6.32 14.62 -28.13
C ASN A 23 -7.71 13.97 -28.09
N PRO A 24 -8.67 14.41 -28.93
CA PRO A 24 -10.04 13.89 -28.92
C PRO A 24 -10.13 12.39 -29.29
N GLY A 25 -9.08 11.81 -29.87
CA GLY A 25 -9.00 10.38 -30.17
C GLY A 25 -8.65 9.50 -28.96
N LEU A 26 -8.40 10.07 -27.78
CA LEU A 26 -8.10 9.33 -26.55
C LEU A 26 -9.21 9.50 -25.51
N PRO A 27 -9.45 8.50 -24.65
CA PRO A 27 -10.35 8.66 -23.52
C PRO A 27 -9.76 9.65 -22.50
N HIS A 28 -10.63 10.48 -21.92
CA HIS A 28 -10.26 11.53 -20.98
C HIS A 28 -10.94 11.38 -19.63
N ALA A 29 -10.22 11.74 -18.58
CA ALA A 29 -10.78 11.73 -17.22
C ALA A 29 -11.93 12.76 -17.09
N PRO A 30 -12.97 12.44 -16.29
CA PRO A 30 -14.03 13.40 -15.99
C PRO A 30 -13.45 14.66 -15.34
N THR A 31 -14.12 15.80 -15.54
CA THR A 31 -13.75 17.06 -14.91
C THR A 31 -13.80 16.93 -13.39
N ARG A 32 -12.71 17.29 -12.71
CA ARG A 32 -12.64 17.27 -11.26
C ARG A 32 -13.36 18.50 -10.69
N THR A 33 -13.93 18.37 -9.49
CA THR A 33 -14.61 19.48 -8.79
C THR A 33 -13.98 19.70 -7.42
N PRO A 34 -12.77 20.29 -7.36
CA PRO A 34 -12.04 20.44 -6.10
C PRO A 34 -12.66 21.49 -5.14
N HIS A 35 -13.64 22.29 -5.59
CA HIS A 35 -14.30 23.35 -4.81
C HIS A 35 -13.32 24.27 -4.07
N LEU A 36 -12.26 24.70 -4.77
CA LEU A 36 -11.21 25.53 -4.19
C LEU A 36 -11.73 26.94 -3.92
N THR A 37 -11.35 27.50 -2.77
CA THR A 37 -11.46 28.94 -2.51
C THR A 37 -10.51 29.71 -3.41
N ALA A 38 -10.76 31.01 -3.61
CA ALA A 38 -9.86 31.86 -4.40
C ALA A 38 -8.41 31.87 -3.87
N ALA A 39 -8.21 31.71 -2.55
CA ALA A 39 -6.88 31.58 -1.95
C ALA A 39 -6.22 30.25 -2.33
N GLU A 40 -6.98 29.15 -2.32
CA GLU A 40 -6.50 27.82 -2.71
C GLU A 40 -6.24 27.72 -4.21
N GLU A 41 -7.03 28.36 -5.07
CA GLU A 41 -6.76 28.45 -6.51
C GLU A 41 -5.42 29.15 -6.77
N ARG A 42 -5.17 30.30 -6.12
CA ARG A 42 -3.88 31.01 -6.21
C ARG A 42 -2.73 30.14 -5.70
N LEU A 43 -2.96 29.37 -4.62
CA LEU A 43 -1.96 28.44 -4.09
C LEU A 43 -1.69 27.30 -5.08
N ALA A 44 -2.72 26.72 -5.71
CA ALA A 44 -2.58 25.69 -6.72
C ALA A 44 -1.75 26.16 -7.91
N LEU A 45 -1.99 27.40 -8.38
CA LEU A 45 -1.19 28.02 -9.44
C LEU A 45 0.27 28.24 -9.02
N ARG A 46 0.51 28.78 -7.82
CA ARG A 46 1.89 28.92 -7.30
C ARG A 46 2.60 27.56 -7.20
N ASN A 47 1.89 26.53 -6.75
CA ASN A 47 2.42 25.17 -6.66
C ASN A 47 2.72 24.56 -8.05
N ALA A 48 1.94 24.88 -9.07
CA ALA A 48 2.20 24.46 -10.44
C ALA A 48 3.39 25.21 -11.07
N LEU A 49 3.50 26.52 -10.82
CA LEU A 49 4.56 27.36 -11.38
C LEU A 49 5.95 27.10 -10.80
N ARG A 50 6.04 26.44 -9.62
CA ARG A 50 7.33 26.12 -8.97
C ARG A 50 8.28 25.28 -9.83
N TYR A 51 7.76 24.56 -10.82
CA TYR A 51 8.57 23.73 -11.72
C TYR A 51 9.26 24.54 -12.82
N PHE A 52 8.90 25.82 -12.99
CA PHE A 52 9.33 26.62 -14.13
C PHE A 52 10.06 27.89 -13.68
N PRO A 53 11.08 28.34 -14.43
CA PRO A 53 11.70 29.63 -14.23
C PRO A 53 10.69 30.80 -14.23
N PRO A 54 10.91 31.85 -13.43
CA PRO A 54 9.99 33.00 -13.35
C PRO A 54 9.70 33.68 -14.69
N CYS A 55 10.64 33.66 -15.63
CA CYS A 55 10.45 34.26 -16.96
C CYS A 55 9.30 33.64 -17.77
N HIS A 56 8.91 32.39 -17.49
CA HIS A 56 7.80 31.73 -18.16
C HIS A 56 6.45 31.89 -17.43
N HIS A 57 6.44 32.47 -16.23
CA HIS A 57 5.22 32.51 -15.41
C HIS A 57 4.11 33.36 -16.05
N ALA A 58 4.47 34.44 -16.76
CA ALA A 58 3.51 35.28 -17.47
C ALA A 58 2.73 34.50 -18.55
N THR A 59 3.35 33.50 -19.17
CA THR A 59 2.72 32.63 -20.19
C THR A 59 2.00 31.45 -19.56
N LEU A 60 2.62 30.77 -18.59
CA LEU A 60 2.10 29.51 -18.04
C LEU A 60 1.00 29.72 -16.99
N ALA A 61 1.02 30.81 -16.23
CA ALA A 61 0.01 31.08 -15.21
C ALA A 61 -1.43 31.15 -15.77
N PRO A 62 -1.73 31.91 -16.87
CA PRO A 62 -3.07 31.93 -17.44
C PRO A 62 -3.47 30.57 -18.04
N GLU A 63 -2.53 29.83 -18.63
CA GLU A 63 -2.75 28.47 -19.17
C GLU A 63 -3.14 27.49 -18.05
N PHE A 64 -2.39 27.46 -16.95
CA PHE A 64 -2.69 26.60 -15.80
C PHE A 64 -3.99 27.00 -15.10
N ALA A 65 -4.31 28.31 -15.05
CA ALA A 65 -5.60 28.77 -14.54
C ALA A 65 -6.76 28.31 -15.41
N GLN A 66 -6.56 28.27 -16.74
CA GLN A 66 -7.55 27.74 -17.67
C GLN A 66 -7.75 26.23 -17.49
N GLU A 67 -6.67 25.44 -17.40
CA GLU A 67 -6.76 24.01 -17.13
C GLU A 67 -7.50 23.73 -15.81
N LEU A 68 -7.18 24.47 -14.74
CA LEU A 68 -7.83 24.33 -13.44
C LEU A 68 -9.35 24.58 -13.53
N ARG A 69 -9.78 25.58 -14.28
CA ARG A 69 -11.22 25.89 -14.47
C ARG A 69 -11.94 24.88 -15.35
N GLN A 70 -11.29 24.42 -16.42
CA GLN A 70 -11.90 23.53 -17.41
C GLN A 70 -11.94 22.07 -16.96
N HIS A 71 -10.92 21.64 -16.20
CA HIS A 71 -10.71 20.24 -15.86
C HIS A 71 -10.65 19.96 -14.36
N GLY A 72 -10.68 21.02 -13.53
CA GLY A 72 -10.53 20.90 -12.08
C GLY A 72 -9.15 20.49 -11.61
N HIS A 73 -8.16 20.50 -12.51
CA HIS A 73 -6.80 20.04 -12.25
C HIS A 73 -5.83 20.65 -13.26
N ILE A 74 -4.56 20.81 -12.85
CA ILE A 74 -3.49 21.34 -13.70
C ILE A 74 -2.63 20.15 -14.14
N TYR A 75 -2.88 19.64 -15.34
CA TYR A 75 -2.16 18.50 -15.92
C TYR A 75 -0.90 18.94 -16.67
N MET A 76 -0.86 20.19 -17.11
CA MET A 76 0.21 20.79 -17.90
C MET A 76 0.34 20.11 -19.28
N TYR A 77 -0.76 20.07 -20.05
CA TYR A 77 -0.82 19.32 -21.33
C TYR A 77 0.25 19.73 -22.34
N ARG A 78 0.71 20.99 -22.28
CA ARG A 78 1.85 21.50 -23.04
C ARG A 78 3.09 20.61 -22.95
N PHE A 79 3.30 19.95 -21.81
CA PHE A 79 4.46 19.11 -21.55
C PHE A 79 4.21 17.62 -21.80
N CYS A 80 3.03 17.24 -22.26
CA CYS A 80 2.77 15.86 -22.72
C CYS A 80 3.63 15.55 -23.96
N PRO A 81 4.49 14.52 -23.93
CA PRO A 81 5.34 14.19 -25.07
C PRO A 81 4.54 13.89 -26.35
N PRO A 82 4.93 14.45 -27.50
CA PRO A 82 4.37 14.11 -28.81
C PRO A 82 4.44 12.63 -29.21
N MET A 83 5.35 11.88 -28.60
CA MET A 83 5.61 10.49 -29.00
C MET A 83 4.58 9.52 -28.44
N ARG A 84 4.51 8.34 -29.06
CA ARG A 84 3.73 7.24 -28.51
C ARG A 84 4.34 6.77 -27.20
N ILE A 85 3.61 6.97 -26.11
CA ILE A 85 3.96 6.43 -24.80
C ILE A 85 3.59 4.94 -24.79
N LYS A 86 4.58 4.09 -24.56
CA LYS A 86 4.50 2.64 -24.38
C LYS A 86 5.79 2.14 -23.74
N ALA A 87 5.82 0.90 -23.28
CA ALA A 87 7.08 0.24 -22.97
C ALA A 87 7.92 0.05 -24.24
N TYR A 88 9.20 0.40 -24.17
CA TYR A 88 10.21 0.12 -25.19
C TYR A 88 11.20 -0.93 -24.66
N PRO A 89 11.94 -1.65 -25.52
CA PRO A 89 13.03 -2.51 -25.08
C PRO A 89 14.04 -1.74 -24.21
N ILE A 90 14.48 -2.36 -23.11
CA ILE A 90 15.27 -1.68 -22.06
C ILE A 90 16.53 -0.97 -22.56
N HIS A 91 17.19 -1.53 -23.58
CA HIS A 91 18.42 -0.97 -24.15
C HIS A 91 18.20 0.34 -24.93
N GLN A 92 16.95 0.71 -25.23
CA GLN A 92 16.63 1.96 -25.93
C GLN A 92 16.53 3.15 -24.97
N TYR A 93 16.43 2.92 -23.67
CA TYR A 93 16.39 3.98 -22.68
C TYR A 93 17.80 4.54 -22.45
N PRO A 94 18.03 5.86 -22.62
CA PRO A 94 19.33 6.48 -22.43
C PRO A 94 19.61 6.70 -20.94
N CYS A 95 19.77 5.62 -20.19
CA CYS A 95 20.04 5.63 -18.75
C CYS A 95 21.47 5.18 -18.46
N ARG A 96 22.05 5.70 -17.37
CA ARG A 96 23.34 5.22 -16.86
C ARG A 96 23.24 3.87 -16.15
N THR A 97 22.07 3.51 -15.63
CA THR A 97 21.84 2.25 -14.92
C THR A 97 20.71 1.44 -15.54
N PRO A 98 20.85 0.11 -15.68
CA PRO A 98 19.77 -0.76 -16.15
C PRO A 98 18.55 -0.70 -15.25
N GLN A 99 18.75 -0.51 -13.94
CA GLN A 99 17.68 -0.41 -12.97
C GLN A 99 16.80 0.83 -13.18
N ALA A 100 17.40 1.98 -13.51
CA ALA A 100 16.63 3.17 -13.84
C ALA A 100 15.90 3.03 -15.19
N ALA A 101 16.52 2.39 -16.19
CA ALA A 101 15.86 2.05 -17.45
C ALA A 101 14.63 1.15 -17.24
N ALA A 102 14.73 0.16 -16.36
CA ALA A 102 13.60 -0.69 -15.99
C ALA A 102 12.46 0.13 -15.34
N ILE A 103 12.78 1.06 -14.43
CA ILE A 103 11.77 1.96 -13.83
C ILE A 103 11.08 2.81 -14.91
N MET A 104 11.85 3.39 -15.85
CA MET A 104 11.28 4.14 -16.98
C MET A 104 10.34 3.30 -17.84
N LEU A 105 10.74 2.08 -18.17
CA LEU A 105 9.92 1.13 -18.92
C LEU A 105 8.57 0.90 -18.21
N MET A 106 8.60 0.65 -16.90
CA MET A 106 7.40 0.44 -16.11
C MET A 106 6.50 1.70 -16.03
N ILE A 107 7.11 2.89 -15.90
CA ILE A 107 6.37 4.16 -15.93
C ILE A 107 5.67 4.35 -17.28
N MET A 108 6.37 4.14 -18.39
CA MET A 108 5.81 4.31 -19.71
C MET A 108 4.74 3.25 -20.03
N ASN A 109 4.90 2.02 -19.53
CA ASN A 109 3.86 0.99 -19.61
C ASN A 109 2.57 1.43 -18.92
N ASN A 110 2.67 2.02 -17.73
CA ASN A 110 1.50 2.49 -16.98
C ASN A 110 0.75 3.65 -17.66
N LEU A 111 1.39 4.33 -18.62
CA LEU A 111 0.84 5.44 -19.39
C LEU A 111 0.55 5.08 -20.85
N ASP A 112 0.76 3.82 -21.26
CA ASP A 112 0.42 3.34 -22.60
C ASP A 112 -1.09 3.46 -22.82
N PRO A 113 -1.58 4.09 -23.90
CA PRO A 113 -3.02 4.14 -24.21
C PRO A 113 -3.72 2.77 -24.26
N ALA A 114 -2.99 1.70 -24.57
CA ALA A 114 -3.52 0.33 -24.51
C ALA A 114 -3.78 -0.12 -23.06
N VAL A 115 -2.93 0.30 -22.11
CA VAL A 115 -2.97 -0.08 -20.70
C VAL A 115 -3.81 0.91 -19.87
N ALA A 116 -3.48 2.19 -19.94
CA ALA A 116 -4.06 3.26 -19.13
C ALA A 116 -5.54 3.50 -19.45
N GLN A 117 -6.28 3.97 -18.45
CA GLN A 117 -7.68 4.39 -18.59
C GLN A 117 -7.77 5.79 -19.21
N PHE A 118 -7.02 6.77 -18.68
CA PHE A 118 -6.95 8.14 -19.20
C PHE A 118 -5.49 8.57 -19.32
N PRO A 119 -4.80 8.20 -20.42
CA PRO A 119 -3.35 8.35 -20.53
C PRO A 119 -2.89 9.81 -20.48
N GLN A 120 -3.64 10.76 -21.07
CA GLN A 120 -3.26 12.18 -21.08
C GLN A 120 -3.46 12.87 -19.72
N GLU A 121 -4.31 12.34 -18.84
CA GLU A 121 -4.47 12.77 -17.44
C GLU A 121 -3.58 11.98 -16.46
N LEU A 122 -2.66 11.17 -17.00
CA LEU A 122 -1.72 10.32 -16.28
C LEU A 122 -2.40 9.26 -15.40
N VAL A 123 -3.65 8.89 -15.70
CA VAL A 123 -4.45 7.92 -14.95
C VAL A 123 -4.36 6.54 -15.58
N THR A 124 -3.73 5.60 -14.87
CA THR A 124 -3.66 4.20 -15.30
C THR A 124 -4.99 3.49 -15.08
N TYR A 125 -5.61 3.64 -13.90
CA TYR A 125 -6.84 2.91 -13.58
C TYR A 125 -7.73 3.57 -12.53
N GLY A 126 -8.99 3.11 -12.52
CA GLY A 126 -10.09 3.42 -11.61
C GLY A 126 -10.32 4.87 -11.31
N GLY A 127 -10.58 5.59 -12.39
CA GLY A 127 -11.12 6.93 -12.35
C GLY A 127 -10.05 7.99 -12.20
N ASN A 128 -9.20 7.86 -11.19
CA ASN A 128 -8.24 8.92 -10.87
C ASN A 128 -6.81 8.41 -10.59
N GLY A 129 -6.56 7.14 -10.84
CA GLY A 129 -5.36 6.50 -10.38
C GLY A 129 -4.09 6.92 -11.11
N GLN A 130 -3.50 8.01 -10.63
CA GLN A 130 -2.44 8.74 -11.31
C GLN A 130 -1.05 8.18 -11.07
N VAL A 131 -0.25 8.09 -12.15
CA VAL A 131 1.19 7.82 -12.08
C VAL A 131 1.92 9.08 -11.57
N PHE A 132 1.56 10.23 -12.12
CA PHE A 132 2.04 11.55 -11.68
C PHE A 132 0.87 12.53 -11.66
N SER A 133 1.01 13.60 -10.87
CA SER A 133 0.01 14.65 -10.79
C SER A 133 -0.07 15.48 -12.08
N ASN A 134 1.06 15.67 -12.77
CA ASN A 134 1.15 16.46 -14.01
C ASN A 134 2.34 16.05 -14.88
N TRP A 135 2.35 16.51 -16.13
CA TRP A 135 3.39 16.18 -17.11
C TRP A 135 4.76 16.77 -16.79
N ALA A 136 4.85 17.83 -15.99
CA ALA A 136 6.15 18.34 -15.56
C ALA A 136 6.87 17.36 -14.62
N GLN A 137 6.14 16.75 -13.69
CA GLN A 137 6.66 15.68 -12.84
C GLN A 137 7.14 14.49 -13.66
N PHE A 138 6.35 14.04 -14.65
CA PHE A 138 6.76 12.97 -15.56
C PHE A 138 8.12 13.29 -16.21
N ARG A 139 8.27 14.47 -16.84
CA ARG A 139 9.52 14.85 -17.51
C ARG A 139 10.71 14.92 -16.57
N LEU A 140 10.54 15.51 -15.39
CA LEU A 140 11.61 15.58 -14.38
C LEU A 140 12.02 14.20 -13.87
N VAL A 141 11.07 13.29 -13.65
CA VAL A 141 11.37 11.92 -13.23
C VAL A 141 12.13 11.17 -14.32
N MET A 142 11.70 11.27 -15.57
CA MET A 142 12.43 10.67 -16.69
C MET A 142 13.83 11.27 -16.85
N HIS A 143 14.01 12.56 -16.59
CA HIS A 143 15.34 13.16 -16.55
C HIS A 143 16.20 12.59 -15.41
N TYR A 144 15.71 12.60 -14.17
CA TYR A 144 16.48 12.10 -13.03
C TYR A 144 16.86 10.63 -13.17
N LEU A 145 15.95 9.79 -13.65
CA LEU A 145 16.24 8.38 -13.92
C LEU A 145 17.30 8.20 -15.02
N SER A 146 17.38 9.11 -16.00
CA SER A 146 18.39 9.01 -17.07
C SER A 146 19.81 9.29 -16.58
N VAL A 147 19.95 10.27 -15.66
CA VAL A 147 21.25 10.78 -15.21
C VAL A 147 21.73 10.17 -13.88
N MET A 148 20.85 9.49 -13.14
CA MET A 148 21.20 8.92 -11.85
C MET A 148 22.25 7.82 -11.96
N THR A 149 23.02 7.66 -10.89
CA THR A 149 24.03 6.60 -10.73
C THR A 149 23.51 5.48 -9.81
N GLU A 150 24.27 4.38 -9.69
CA GLU A 150 23.96 3.30 -8.74
C GLU A 150 24.07 3.75 -7.27
N GLU A 151 24.75 4.85 -6.98
CA GLU A 151 24.92 5.39 -5.62
C GLU A 151 23.88 6.48 -5.30
N GLN A 152 22.76 6.47 -6.01
CA GLN A 152 21.70 7.44 -5.82
C GLN A 152 20.32 6.79 -5.72
N THR A 153 19.45 7.49 -5.00
CA THR A 153 18.02 7.16 -4.87
C THR A 153 17.20 8.39 -5.20
N LEU A 154 16.24 8.23 -6.12
CA LEU A 154 15.22 9.22 -6.42
C LEU A 154 14.08 9.14 -5.39
N VAL A 155 13.81 10.24 -4.70
CA VAL A 155 12.69 10.32 -3.74
C VAL A 155 11.48 10.97 -4.40
N LEU A 156 10.37 10.22 -4.49
CA LEU A 156 9.10 10.66 -5.06
C LEU A 156 8.07 10.93 -3.97
N TYR A 157 7.55 12.16 -3.97
CA TYR A 157 6.58 12.67 -3.00
C TYR A 157 5.24 12.95 -3.69
N SER A 158 4.36 11.94 -3.72
CA SER A 158 3.08 11.97 -4.42
C SER A 158 3.23 12.42 -5.88
N GLY A 159 4.11 11.73 -6.61
CA GLY A 159 4.52 12.05 -7.98
C GLY A 159 5.58 13.15 -8.11
N HIS A 160 5.74 14.04 -7.12
CA HIS A 160 6.78 15.09 -7.19
C HIS A 160 8.18 14.50 -7.01
N PRO A 161 9.12 14.67 -7.97
CA PRO A 161 10.51 14.28 -7.76
C PRO A 161 11.21 15.28 -6.84
N MET A 162 11.41 14.91 -5.59
CA MET A 162 12.10 15.74 -4.60
C MET A 162 13.58 15.92 -4.96
N GLY A 163 14.18 14.88 -5.54
CA GLY A 163 15.56 14.92 -6.05
C GLY A 163 16.26 13.57 -5.93
N LEU A 164 17.51 13.56 -6.39
CA LEU A 164 18.45 12.45 -6.25
C LEU A 164 19.27 12.65 -4.97
N PHE A 165 19.27 11.65 -4.09
CA PHE A 165 20.05 11.65 -2.85
C PHE A 165 21.09 10.53 -2.88
N PRO A 166 22.30 10.72 -2.31
CA PRO A 166 23.29 9.66 -2.20
C PRO A 166 22.76 8.45 -1.43
N SER A 167 23.07 7.26 -1.90
CA SER A 167 22.72 5.97 -1.30
C SER A 167 23.71 4.88 -1.70
N LEU A 168 23.48 3.64 -1.26
CA LEU A 168 24.33 2.51 -1.61
C LEU A 168 23.85 1.83 -2.90
N PRO A 169 24.71 1.13 -3.66
CA PRO A 169 24.29 0.30 -4.79
C PRO A 169 23.21 -0.73 -4.45
N SER A 170 23.19 -1.22 -3.21
CA SER A 170 22.18 -2.14 -2.69
C SER A 170 20.85 -1.46 -2.28
N SER A 171 20.83 -0.13 -2.18
CA SER A 171 19.61 0.63 -1.87
C SER A 171 18.66 0.70 -3.08
N PRO A 172 17.39 1.07 -2.89
CA PRO A 172 16.46 1.27 -3.99
C PRO A 172 16.87 2.47 -4.85
N ARG A 173 16.73 2.37 -6.17
CA ARG A 173 16.89 3.49 -7.10
C ARG A 173 15.74 4.49 -7.00
N ALA A 174 14.57 4.07 -6.51
CA ALA A 174 13.46 4.98 -6.21
C ALA A 174 12.74 4.61 -4.90
N ILE A 175 12.39 5.64 -4.11
CA ILE A 175 11.49 5.53 -2.96
C ILE A 175 10.25 6.36 -3.25
N ILE A 176 9.08 5.72 -3.20
CA ILE A 176 7.83 6.30 -3.64
C ILE A 176 6.85 6.38 -2.46
N THR A 177 6.31 7.56 -2.22
CA THR A 177 5.20 7.75 -1.30
C THR A 177 4.06 8.41 -2.05
N ASN A 178 2.86 7.82 -2.02
CA ASN A 178 1.69 8.41 -2.68
C ASN A 178 0.55 8.54 -1.70
N GLY A 179 0.05 9.77 -1.54
CA GLY A 179 -1.16 10.00 -0.76
C GLY A 179 -1.00 9.98 0.77
N MET A 180 0.23 10.00 1.25
CA MET A 180 0.50 10.03 2.69
C MET A 180 -0.07 11.31 3.31
N VAL A 181 -0.90 11.16 4.35
CA VAL A 181 -1.47 12.27 5.12
C VAL A 181 -1.33 12.03 6.61
N ARG A 182 -1.30 13.12 7.39
CA ARG A 182 -1.42 13.03 8.83
C ARG A 182 -2.83 12.57 9.21
N PRO A 183 -2.99 11.49 10.00
CA PRO A 183 -4.30 11.08 10.50
C PRO A 183 -4.90 12.18 11.39
N THR A 184 -6.14 12.60 11.12
CA THR A 184 -6.92 13.47 12.02
C THR A 184 -8.37 12.97 12.12
N PRO A 185 -9.05 13.09 13.29
CA PRO A 185 -10.42 12.61 13.47
C PRO A 185 -11.42 13.20 12.47
N GLN A 186 -11.21 14.46 12.07
CA GLN A 186 -12.06 15.17 11.10
C GLN A 186 -11.81 14.77 9.64
N LYS A 187 -10.68 14.13 9.30
CA LYS A 187 -10.37 13.72 7.93
C LYS A 187 -10.78 12.29 7.59
N ALA A 188 -11.14 11.49 8.59
CA ALA A 188 -11.81 10.21 8.37
C ALA A 188 -13.14 10.36 7.61
N SER A 189 -13.77 11.55 7.63
CA SER A 189 -14.97 11.87 6.84
C SER A 189 -14.71 12.66 5.53
N LEU A 190 -13.50 13.21 5.35
CA LEU A 190 -13.09 13.95 4.13
C LEU A 190 -12.54 13.03 3.02
N GLY A 191 -12.48 11.72 3.26
CA GLY A 191 -12.05 10.67 2.33
C GLY A 191 -12.95 10.48 1.11
N SER A 192 -13.69 11.51 0.67
CA SER A 192 -14.61 11.45 -0.48
C SER A 192 -14.07 12.10 -1.76
N SER A 193 -12.82 12.60 -1.77
CA SER A 193 -12.39 13.54 -2.81
C SER A 193 -11.41 13.04 -3.89
N LEU A 194 -10.77 11.86 -3.82
CA LEU A 194 -9.71 11.51 -4.78
C LEU A 194 -9.40 9.98 -4.89
N TRP A 195 -10.23 9.06 -5.44
CA TRP A 195 -9.93 7.60 -5.32
C TRP A 195 -9.83 6.69 -6.58
N PHE A 196 -8.92 5.68 -6.48
CA PHE A 196 -8.26 4.82 -7.50
C PHE A 196 -8.80 3.37 -7.54
N GLY A 197 -8.92 2.69 -8.70
CA GLY A 197 -9.48 1.30 -8.77
C GLY A 197 -9.09 0.35 -9.94
N PHE A 198 -8.77 -0.92 -9.66
CA PHE A 198 -8.46 -1.97 -10.65
C PHE A 198 -9.57 -3.03 -10.75
N LYS A 199 -9.71 -3.72 -11.90
CA LYS A 199 -10.58 -4.90 -12.10
C LYS A 199 -9.77 -6.07 -12.67
N ALA A 200 -9.78 -7.22 -11.97
CA ALA A 200 -9.17 -8.48 -12.41
C ALA A 200 -10.21 -9.39 -13.11
N SER A 201 -9.78 -10.09 -14.17
CA SER A 201 -10.54 -11.08 -14.93
C SER A 201 -10.22 -12.49 -14.42
N GLY A 202 -11.05 -13.06 -13.52
CA GLY A 202 -10.79 -14.38 -12.92
C GLY A 202 -11.70 -15.53 -13.37
N LEU A 203 -12.90 -15.26 -13.91
CA LEU A 203 -13.95 -16.28 -14.04
C LEU A 203 -13.93 -17.09 -15.34
N GLY A 204 -13.19 -16.68 -16.39
CA GLY A 204 -13.15 -17.43 -17.66
C GLY A 204 -12.35 -18.74 -17.62
N LEU A 205 -11.68 -19.04 -16.51
CA LEU A 205 -10.71 -20.15 -16.38
C LEU A 205 -11.22 -21.29 -15.49
N ALA A 206 -12.14 -20.97 -14.57
CA ALA A 206 -12.92 -21.98 -13.86
C ALA A 206 -14.02 -22.45 -14.82
N SER A 207 -14.25 -23.76 -14.92
CA SER A 207 -15.14 -24.43 -15.87
C SER A 207 -16.64 -24.11 -15.71
N GLY A 208 -17.00 -22.96 -15.13
CA GLY A 208 -18.36 -22.51 -14.87
C GLY A 208 -18.88 -21.52 -15.93
N LEU A 209 -20.20 -21.37 -15.96
CA LEU A 209 -20.85 -20.29 -16.69
C LEU A 209 -20.57 -18.96 -15.99
N GLY A 210 -19.63 -18.18 -16.51
CA GLY A 210 -19.35 -16.85 -15.98
C GLY A 210 -20.22 -15.80 -16.66
N LEU A 211 -21.32 -15.36 -16.05
CA LEU A 211 -21.93 -14.11 -16.49
C LEU A 211 -20.97 -12.96 -16.16
N TRP A 212 -20.03 -12.67 -17.06
CA TRP A 212 -19.09 -11.56 -16.91
C TRP A 212 -19.76 -10.28 -17.35
N SER A 213 -20.68 -9.83 -16.53
CA SER A 213 -21.38 -8.59 -16.75
C SER A 213 -20.45 -7.43 -16.36
N GLY A 214 -19.64 -7.01 -17.33
CA GLY A 214 -18.96 -5.73 -17.30
C GLY A 214 -19.99 -4.59 -17.41
N PHE A 215 -20.83 -4.42 -16.38
CA PHE A 215 -21.84 -3.38 -16.31
C PHE A 215 -21.17 -2.02 -16.38
N ARG A 216 -21.49 -1.30 -17.43
CA ARG A 216 -21.00 0.06 -17.63
C ARG A 216 -22.13 0.82 -18.30
N VAL A 217 -22.47 1.96 -17.71
CA VAL A 217 -23.31 2.96 -18.37
C VAL A 217 -22.57 3.63 -19.53
N ASP A 218 -21.24 3.41 -19.61
CA ASP A 218 -20.35 3.84 -20.69
C ASP A 218 -19.98 2.66 -21.60
N GLU A 219 -20.11 2.86 -22.91
CA GLU A 219 -19.84 1.84 -23.93
C GLU A 219 -18.33 1.59 -24.12
N ALA A 220 -17.50 2.62 -23.93
CA ALA A 220 -16.07 2.53 -24.26
C ALA A 220 -15.33 1.44 -23.44
N PRO A 221 -15.56 1.29 -22.12
CA PRO A 221 -14.92 0.24 -21.36
C PRO A 221 -15.33 -1.17 -21.78
N ILE A 222 -16.62 -1.43 -22.01
CA ILE A 222 -17.10 -2.78 -22.38
C ILE A 222 -16.59 -3.18 -23.76
N ARG A 223 -16.63 -2.23 -24.72
CA ARG A 223 -16.06 -2.42 -26.06
C ARG A 223 -14.57 -2.73 -26.01
N LYS A 224 -13.80 -2.00 -25.19
CA LYS A 224 -12.36 -2.28 -24.99
C LYS A 224 -12.09 -3.71 -24.52
N ARG A 225 -12.93 -4.29 -23.64
CA ARG A 225 -12.72 -5.67 -23.13
C ARG A 225 -13.08 -6.71 -24.19
N HIS A 226 -14.11 -6.46 -24.98
CA HIS A 226 -14.47 -7.30 -26.10
C HIS A 226 -13.39 -7.29 -27.18
N GLU A 227 -12.88 -6.11 -27.55
CA GLU A 227 -11.76 -5.96 -28.49
C GLU A 227 -10.46 -6.63 -27.98
N GLN A 228 -10.25 -6.65 -26.67
CA GLN A 228 -9.13 -7.36 -26.02
C GLN A 228 -9.33 -8.88 -25.95
N GLY A 229 -10.51 -9.41 -26.31
CA GLY A 229 -10.85 -10.83 -26.19
C GLY A 229 -11.12 -11.29 -24.75
N TRP A 230 -11.26 -10.35 -23.80
CA TRP A 230 -11.60 -10.64 -22.40
C TRP A 230 -13.09 -10.86 -22.19
N LEU A 231 -13.90 -10.42 -23.16
CA LEU A 231 -15.34 -10.56 -23.19
C LEU A 231 -15.75 -11.18 -24.53
N MET A 232 -16.46 -12.31 -24.50
CA MET A 232 -16.84 -13.05 -25.71
C MET A 232 -18.03 -12.41 -26.43
N GLU A 233 -19.04 -11.95 -25.68
CA GLU A 233 -20.27 -11.40 -26.23
C GLU A 233 -20.66 -10.10 -25.52
N MET A 234 -21.36 -9.20 -26.24
CA MET A 234 -21.91 -7.96 -25.72
C MET A 234 -23.38 -7.82 -26.08
N SER A 235 -24.19 -7.32 -25.15
CA SER A 235 -25.61 -7.03 -25.38
C SER A 235 -26.03 -5.76 -24.66
N SER A 236 -26.89 -4.96 -25.27
CA SER A 236 -27.60 -3.85 -24.61
C SER A 236 -29.06 -4.20 -24.27
N SER A 237 -29.50 -5.43 -24.53
CA SER A 237 -30.84 -5.91 -24.22
C SER A 237 -30.80 -6.88 -23.04
N LEU A 238 -31.58 -6.57 -21.99
CA LEU A 238 -31.76 -7.45 -20.84
C LEU A 238 -32.42 -8.78 -21.24
N ASP A 239 -33.42 -8.75 -22.13
CA ASP A 239 -34.09 -9.98 -22.59
C ASP A 239 -33.11 -10.92 -23.29
N HIS A 240 -32.24 -10.36 -24.14
CA HIS A 240 -31.19 -11.12 -24.78
C HIS A 240 -30.18 -11.67 -23.76
N CYS A 241 -29.83 -10.90 -22.72
CA CYS A 241 -28.94 -11.38 -21.67
C CYS A 241 -29.53 -12.59 -20.93
N ILE A 242 -30.80 -12.51 -20.52
CA ILE A 242 -31.50 -13.59 -19.83
C ILE A 242 -31.61 -14.83 -20.72
N GLN A 243 -31.97 -14.66 -21.98
CA GLN A 243 -32.06 -15.76 -22.94
C GLN A 243 -30.70 -16.47 -23.10
N ARG A 244 -29.64 -15.68 -23.27
CA ARG A 244 -28.28 -16.21 -23.48
C ARG A 244 -27.74 -16.92 -22.23
N ILE A 245 -28.06 -16.42 -21.03
CA ILE A 245 -27.77 -17.11 -19.76
C ILE A 245 -28.39 -18.50 -19.75
N ARG A 246 -29.68 -18.62 -20.08
CA ARG A 246 -30.40 -19.90 -20.10
C ARG A 246 -29.79 -20.88 -21.11
N GLU A 247 -29.51 -20.41 -22.32
CA GLU A 247 -28.91 -21.22 -23.39
C GLU A 247 -27.52 -21.74 -23.00
N ALA A 248 -26.66 -20.85 -22.51
CA ALA A 248 -25.32 -21.24 -22.10
C ALA A 248 -25.39 -22.22 -20.91
N ARG A 249 -26.29 -22.00 -19.94
CA ARG A 249 -26.49 -22.90 -18.79
C ARG A 249 -26.93 -24.29 -19.23
N ALA A 250 -27.92 -24.36 -20.12
CA ALA A 250 -28.43 -25.62 -20.65
C ALA A 250 -27.36 -26.38 -21.44
N ALA A 251 -26.55 -25.67 -22.23
CA ALA A 251 -25.48 -26.24 -23.03
C ALA A 251 -24.15 -26.46 -22.26
N LYS A 252 -24.06 -26.01 -21.01
CA LYS A 252 -22.84 -25.99 -20.19
C LYS A 252 -21.65 -25.34 -20.91
N LEU A 253 -21.91 -24.26 -21.64
CA LEU A 253 -20.90 -23.56 -22.43
C LEU A 253 -20.23 -22.47 -21.59
N PRO A 254 -18.89 -22.43 -21.49
CA PRO A 254 -18.20 -21.30 -20.90
C PRO A 254 -18.46 -20.07 -21.78
N LEU A 255 -19.14 -19.08 -21.21
CA LEU A 255 -19.48 -17.82 -21.86
C LEU A 255 -19.03 -16.68 -20.98
N SER A 256 -18.60 -15.57 -21.59
CA SER A 256 -18.49 -14.27 -20.92
C SER A 256 -19.33 -13.24 -21.68
N LEU A 257 -20.41 -12.76 -21.05
CA LEU A 257 -21.39 -11.87 -21.67
C LEU A 257 -21.46 -10.54 -20.92
N GLY A 258 -21.11 -9.45 -21.61
CA GLY A 258 -21.17 -8.11 -21.05
C GLY A 258 -22.48 -7.42 -21.39
N TYR A 259 -23.14 -6.88 -20.36
CA TYR A 259 -24.32 -6.05 -20.51
C TYR A 259 -23.94 -4.56 -20.52
N HIS A 260 -24.30 -3.87 -21.60
CA HIS A 260 -24.19 -2.42 -21.71
C HIS A 260 -25.45 -1.78 -21.11
N GLY A 261 -25.37 -1.44 -19.82
CA GLY A 261 -26.44 -0.84 -19.03
C GLY A 261 -26.05 -0.75 -17.55
N ASN A 262 -27.01 -0.37 -16.69
CA ASN A 262 -26.76 -0.32 -15.25
C ASN A 262 -26.82 -1.73 -14.64
N ILE A 263 -25.92 -2.02 -13.69
CA ILE A 263 -25.94 -3.31 -12.96
C ILE A 263 -27.25 -3.53 -12.22
N VAL A 264 -27.79 -2.48 -11.62
CA VAL A 264 -29.02 -2.57 -10.83
C VAL A 264 -30.19 -3.04 -11.70
N ASP A 265 -30.26 -2.62 -12.97
CA ASP A 265 -31.29 -3.09 -13.89
C ASP A 265 -31.21 -4.60 -14.14
N LEU A 266 -30.00 -5.18 -14.24
CA LEU A 266 -29.86 -6.63 -14.42
C LEU A 266 -30.17 -7.38 -13.12
N TRP A 267 -29.75 -6.87 -11.95
CA TRP A 267 -30.12 -7.48 -10.67
C TRP A 267 -31.63 -7.50 -10.48
N GLU A 268 -32.30 -6.37 -10.70
CA GLU A 268 -33.75 -6.28 -10.61
C GLU A 268 -34.42 -7.18 -11.66
N ARG A 269 -33.86 -7.28 -12.87
CA ARG A 269 -34.38 -8.21 -13.87
C ARG A 269 -34.24 -9.67 -13.45
N LEU A 270 -33.12 -10.05 -12.82
CA LEU A 270 -32.93 -11.40 -12.30
C LEU A 270 -33.92 -11.73 -11.18
N VAL A 271 -34.20 -10.75 -10.30
CA VAL A 271 -35.26 -10.87 -9.29
C VAL A 271 -36.62 -11.09 -9.95
N LEU A 272 -36.96 -10.32 -11.00
CA LEU A 272 -38.22 -10.48 -11.72
C LEU A 272 -38.35 -11.86 -12.38
N GLU A 273 -37.28 -12.37 -13.00
CA GLU A 273 -37.28 -13.71 -13.58
C GLU A 273 -37.47 -14.80 -12.51
N TYR A 274 -36.78 -14.66 -11.37
CA TYR A 274 -36.94 -15.56 -10.23
C TYR A 274 -38.36 -15.52 -9.66
N GLN A 275 -38.93 -14.34 -9.43
CA GLN A 275 -40.31 -14.19 -8.93
C GLN A 275 -41.35 -14.75 -9.91
N ARG A 276 -41.10 -14.64 -11.22
CA ARG A 276 -42.04 -15.12 -12.25
C ARG A 276 -41.99 -16.63 -12.47
N SER A 277 -40.80 -17.22 -12.43
CA SER A 277 -40.58 -18.62 -12.85
C SER A 277 -40.14 -19.55 -11.73
N GLY A 278 -39.71 -19.02 -10.58
CA GLY A 278 -39.00 -19.75 -9.53
C GLY A 278 -37.58 -20.15 -9.91
N GLU A 279 -37.11 -19.81 -11.12
CA GLU A 279 -35.80 -20.18 -11.62
C GLU A 279 -34.71 -19.24 -11.08
N LEU A 280 -33.80 -19.77 -10.27
CA LEU A 280 -32.58 -19.05 -9.88
C LEU A 280 -31.56 -19.15 -11.03
N LEU A 281 -31.40 -18.04 -11.75
CA LEU A 281 -30.50 -17.93 -12.92
C LEU A 281 -29.04 -17.63 -12.55
N VAL A 282 -28.78 -17.23 -11.31
CA VAL A 282 -27.44 -16.85 -10.82
C VAL A 282 -27.14 -17.60 -9.54
N ASP A 283 -26.10 -18.42 -9.59
CA ASP A 283 -25.64 -19.20 -8.43
C ASP A 283 -24.63 -18.39 -7.58
N LEU A 284 -23.82 -17.54 -8.23
CA LEU A 284 -22.73 -16.75 -7.63
C LEU A 284 -22.88 -15.27 -8.00
N GLY A 285 -22.87 -14.39 -7.01
CA GLY A 285 -22.99 -12.93 -7.19
C GLY A 285 -21.87 -12.15 -6.49
N SER A 286 -21.42 -11.06 -7.11
CA SER A 286 -20.48 -10.11 -6.49
C SER A 286 -20.60 -8.74 -7.15
N ASP A 287 -19.96 -7.72 -6.57
CA ASP A 287 -19.86 -6.39 -7.16
C ASP A 287 -18.41 -5.91 -7.22
N GLN A 288 -18.07 -5.22 -8.31
CA GLN A 288 -16.76 -4.61 -8.50
C GLN A 288 -16.90 -3.21 -9.11
N THR A 289 -18.01 -2.51 -8.87
CA THR A 289 -18.10 -1.08 -9.20
C THR A 289 -17.09 -0.27 -8.38
N SER A 290 -16.78 0.96 -8.76
CA SER A 290 -15.71 1.73 -8.07
C SER A 290 -16.29 2.50 -6.87
N LEU A 291 -16.83 1.76 -5.89
CA LEU A 291 -17.47 2.31 -4.70
C LEU A 291 -16.51 2.86 -3.64
N HIS A 292 -15.20 2.80 -3.89
CA HIS A 292 -14.21 3.61 -3.16
C HIS A 292 -14.28 5.11 -3.54
N ASN A 293 -15.01 5.47 -4.61
CA ASN A 293 -15.30 6.86 -5.01
C ASN A 293 -16.68 6.93 -5.70
N PRO A 294 -17.75 6.68 -4.93
CA PRO A 294 -19.11 6.58 -5.44
C PRO A 294 -19.58 7.89 -6.09
N PHE A 295 -19.08 9.04 -5.61
CA PHE A 295 -19.57 10.38 -5.98
C PHE A 295 -18.76 11.07 -7.09
N SER A 296 -17.74 10.43 -7.65
CA SER A 296 -16.84 11.02 -8.66
C SER A 296 -16.69 10.13 -9.89
N GLY A 297 -17.78 9.50 -10.32
CA GLY A 297 -17.82 8.62 -11.49
C GLY A 297 -17.39 7.19 -11.22
N GLY A 298 -17.26 6.78 -9.95
CA GLY A 298 -17.00 5.39 -9.60
C GLY A 298 -18.25 4.51 -9.61
N TYR A 299 -19.41 5.10 -9.30
CA TYR A 299 -20.73 4.47 -9.34
C TYR A 299 -21.71 5.39 -10.06
N TYR A 300 -22.56 4.80 -10.92
CA TYR A 300 -23.55 5.54 -11.69
C TYR A 300 -24.95 5.10 -11.24
N PRO A 301 -25.79 6.04 -10.79
CA PRO A 301 -27.13 5.71 -10.29
C PRO A 301 -28.04 5.22 -11.41
N VAL A 302 -28.81 4.17 -11.14
CA VAL A 302 -29.71 3.51 -12.12
C VAL A 302 -30.79 4.44 -12.69
N GLN A 303 -31.17 5.48 -11.96
CA GLN A 303 -32.21 6.44 -12.36
C GLN A 303 -31.74 7.41 -13.45
N LEU A 304 -30.43 7.47 -13.74
CA LEU A 304 -29.84 8.45 -14.66
C LEU A 304 -29.07 7.75 -15.79
N SER A 305 -29.16 8.31 -17.00
CA SER A 305 -28.23 7.94 -18.07
C SER A 305 -26.80 8.42 -17.76
N PHE A 306 -25.78 7.85 -18.41
CA PHE A 306 -24.38 8.26 -18.23
C PHE A 306 -24.15 9.75 -18.45
N ARG A 307 -24.77 10.31 -19.50
CA ARG A 307 -24.67 11.74 -19.83
C ARG A 307 -25.31 12.61 -18.75
N GLN A 308 -26.50 12.24 -18.27
CA GLN A 308 -27.19 12.96 -17.19
C GLN A 308 -26.41 12.86 -15.88
N ALA A 309 -25.87 11.69 -15.55
CA ALA A 309 -25.07 11.48 -14.35
C ALA A 309 -23.80 12.35 -14.36
N ASN A 310 -23.06 12.41 -15.48
CA ASN A 310 -21.87 13.25 -15.60
C ASN A 310 -22.23 14.75 -15.52
N GLN A 311 -23.36 15.17 -16.10
CA GLN A 311 -23.83 16.55 -15.96
C GLN A 311 -24.20 16.87 -14.51
N LEU A 312 -25.00 16.01 -13.86
CA LEU A 312 -25.47 16.22 -12.50
C LEU A 312 -24.33 16.19 -11.47
N MET A 313 -23.34 15.32 -11.68
CA MET A 313 -22.13 15.23 -10.85
C MET A 313 -21.35 16.55 -10.84
N ALA A 314 -21.33 17.29 -11.95
CA ALA A 314 -20.69 18.60 -12.04
C ALA A 314 -21.60 19.75 -11.57
N SER A 315 -22.87 19.74 -11.98
CA SER A 315 -23.79 20.86 -11.73
C SER A 315 -24.40 20.85 -10.33
N SER A 316 -24.63 19.67 -9.74
CA SER A 316 -25.31 19.52 -8.45
C SER A 316 -24.84 18.26 -7.71
N PRO A 317 -23.61 18.26 -7.16
CA PRO A 317 -23.02 17.09 -6.49
C PRO A 317 -23.87 16.50 -5.36
N GLY A 318 -24.61 17.36 -4.63
CA GLY A 318 -25.51 16.91 -3.56
C GLY A 318 -26.67 16.04 -4.07
N GLN A 319 -27.29 16.44 -5.19
CA GLN A 319 -28.36 15.64 -5.80
C GLN A 319 -27.81 14.35 -6.41
N PHE A 320 -26.61 14.40 -6.99
CA PHE A 320 -25.93 13.20 -7.49
C PHE A 320 -25.67 12.19 -6.37
N ARG A 321 -25.19 12.65 -5.21
CA ARG A 321 -25.01 11.80 -4.01
C ARG A 321 -26.32 11.12 -3.60
N THR A 322 -27.42 11.86 -3.50
CA THR A 322 -28.73 11.28 -3.16
C THR A 322 -29.17 10.22 -4.16
N ALA A 323 -28.98 10.46 -5.47
CA ALA A 323 -29.30 9.48 -6.50
C ALA A 323 -28.45 8.20 -6.37
N VAL A 324 -27.16 8.34 -6.07
CA VAL A 324 -26.24 7.21 -5.82
C VAL A 324 -26.69 6.40 -4.60
N GLU A 325 -26.99 7.05 -3.48
CA GLU A 325 -27.47 6.41 -2.25
C GLU A 325 -28.77 5.63 -2.49
N GLU A 326 -29.74 6.21 -3.20
CA GLU A 326 -30.99 5.52 -3.57
C GLU A 326 -30.76 4.33 -4.52
N SER A 327 -29.85 4.48 -5.48
CA SER A 327 -29.48 3.37 -6.36
C SER A 327 -28.78 2.23 -5.62
N LEU A 328 -27.97 2.52 -4.60
CA LEU A 328 -27.32 1.51 -3.77
C LEU A 328 -28.34 0.72 -2.94
N LYS A 329 -29.35 1.38 -2.38
CA LYS A 329 -30.44 0.69 -1.66
C LYS A 329 -31.16 -0.32 -2.54
N ARG A 330 -31.49 0.06 -3.78
CA ARG A 330 -32.10 -0.84 -4.77
C ARG A 330 -31.18 -2.01 -5.13
N HIS A 331 -29.90 -1.73 -5.31
CA HIS A 331 -28.88 -2.74 -5.60
C HIS A 331 -28.84 -3.81 -4.49
N VAL A 332 -28.74 -3.39 -3.23
CA VAL A 332 -28.69 -4.29 -2.07
C VAL A 332 -29.99 -5.07 -1.93
N ALA A 333 -31.16 -4.43 -2.09
CA ALA A 333 -32.44 -5.12 -1.98
C ALA A 333 -32.61 -6.26 -3.00
N ALA A 334 -32.10 -6.06 -4.23
CA ALA A 334 -32.13 -7.11 -5.25
C ALA A 334 -31.16 -8.27 -4.92
N ILE A 335 -29.96 -7.95 -4.42
CA ILE A 335 -29.01 -8.96 -3.95
C ILE A 335 -29.58 -9.74 -2.78
N ASP A 336 -30.18 -9.08 -1.79
CA ASP A 336 -30.80 -9.70 -0.62
C ASP A 336 -31.88 -10.71 -1.03
N THR A 337 -32.74 -10.32 -1.97
CA THR A 337 -33.81 -11.19 -2.48
C THR A 337 -33.24 -12.47 -3.13
N LEU A 338 -32.19 -12.33 -3.95
CA LEU A 338 -31.57 -13.48 -4.62
C LEU A 338 -30.73 -14.32 -3.66
N ALA A 339 -30.08 -13.70 -2.68
CA ALA A 339 -29.30 -14.40 -1.67
C ALA A 339 -30.20 -15.25 -0.75
N GLU A 340 -31.35 -14.70 -0.35
CA GLU A 340 -32.39 -15.45 0.38
C GLU A 340 -32.95 -16.61 -0.45
N ALA A 341 -32.95 -16.48 -1.78
CA ALA A 341 -33.31 -17.56 -2.71
C ALA A 341 -32.22 -18.62 -2.92
N GLY A 342 -31.02 -18.44 -2.35
CA GLY A 342 -29.91 -19.40 -2.42
C GLY A 342 -28.72 -18.97 -3.28
N MET A 343 -28.71 -17.76 -3.84
CA MET A 343 -27.52 -17.20 -4.49
C MET A 343 -26.42 -16.92 -3.46
N PHE A 344 -25.18 -17.32 -3.73
CA PHE A 344 -24.06 -16.95 -2.87
C PHE A 344 -23.48 -15.60 -3.29
N PHE A 345 -23.60 -14.59 -2.42
CA PHE A 345 -23.05 -13.25 -2.64
C PHE A 345 -21.81 -12.97 -1.78
N TRP A 346 -20.81 -12.26 -2.33
CA TRP A 346 -19.67 -11.75 -1.58
C TRP A 346 -19.20 -10.38 -2.06
N ASP A 347 -18.59 -9.59 -1.16
CA ASP A 347 -17.95 -8.30 -1.50
C ASP A 347 -16.54 -8.52 -2.07
N TYR A 348 -16.24 -7.87 -3.21
CA TYR A 348 -14.96 -8.01 -3.92
C TYR A 348 -13.89 -7.02 -3.46
N GLY A 349 -14.07 -6.38 -2.32
CA GLY A 349 -13.11 -5.43 -1.74
C GLY A 349 -13.06 -4.10 -2.49
N ASN A 350 -14.23 -3.62 -2.93
CA ASN A 350 -14.43 -2.35 -3.62
C ASN A 350 -15.18 -1.30 -2.78
N ALA A 351 -15.38 -1.58 -1.49
CA ALA A 351 -16.17 -0.81 -0.53
C ALA A 351 -17.69 -0.83 -0.79
N PHE A 352 -18.21 -1.85 -1.49
CA PHE A 352 -19.65 -1.94 -1.76
C PHE A 352 -20.48 -2.02 -0.48
N LEU A 353 -20.17 -2.96 0.42
CA LEU A 353 -20.93 -3.11 1.67
C LEU A 353 -20.78 -1.90 2.60
N LEU A 354 -19.60 -1.27 2.61
CA LEU A 354 -19.34 -0.08 3.41
C LEU A 354 -20.20 1.11 2.94
N GLU A 355 -20.25 1.37 1.63
CA GLU A 355 -21.07 2.47 1.09
C GLU A 355 -22.57 2.15 1.15
N ALA A 356 -22.96 0.88 0.99
CA ALA A 356 -24.32 0.44 1.20
C ALA A 356 -24.81 0.71 2.64
N GLN A 357 -23.99 0.36 3.64
CA GLN A 357 -24.28 0.64 5.05
C GLN A 357 -24.39 2.14 5.32
N ARG A 358 -23.48 2.96 4.76
CA ARG A 358 -23.53 4.43 4.84
C ARG A 358 -24.83 4.97 4.23
N ALA A 359 -25.24 4.47 3.07
CA ALA A 359 -26.47 4.88 2.38
C ALA A 359 -27.76 4.50 3.15
N ALA A 360 -27.72 3.42 3.94
CA ALA A 360 -28.84 2.98 4.77
C ALA A 360 -29.08 3.85 6.02
N LYS A 361 -28.20 4.83 6.32
CA LYS A 361 -28.29 5.72 7.49
C LYS A 361 -28.52 4.99 8.82
N GLU A 362 -27.90 3.82 9.00
CA GLU A 362 -27.83 3.21 10.33
C GLU A 362 -26.87 4.03 11.21
N GLU A 363 -27.38 5.11 11.80
CA GLU A 363 -26.69 5.87 12.84
C GLU A 363 -26.49 4.97 14.07
N GLY A 364 -25.29 4.39 14.21
CA GLY A 364 -24.90 3.69 15.43
C GLY A 364 -23.98 2.49 15.26
N SER A 365 -23.84 1.90 14.07
CA SER A 365 -22.91 0.79 13.80
C SER A 365 -21.51 1.30 13.46
N GLY A 366 -20.96 2.16 14.34
CA GLY A 366 -19.57 2.59 14.25
C GLY A 366 -18.63 1.40 14.45
N GLY A 367 -17.91 1.01 13.39
CA GLY A 367 -16.74 0.13 13.49
C GLY A 367 -17.01 -1.38 13.46
N ALA A 368 -18.22 -1.84 13.13
CA ALA A 368 -18.45 -3.27 12.92
C ALA A 368 -17.78 -3.71 11.60
N THR A 369 -16.79 -4.59 11.68
CA THR A 369 -16.19 -5.29 10.52
C THR A 369 -17.07 -6.44 10.02
N GLU A 370 -18.20 -6.67 10.68
CA GLU A 370 -19.17 -7.70 10.35
C GLU A 370 -20.27 -7.11 9.48
N PHE A 371 -20.24 -7.47 8.21
CA PHE A 371 -21.31 -7.20 7.26
C PHE A 371 -22.19 -8.45 7.08
N ARG A 372 -23.43 -8.27 6.59
CA ARG A 372 -24.34 -9.39 6.27
C ARG A 372 -23.70 -10.39 5.29
N TYR A 373 -22.93 -9.87 4.34
CA TYR A 373 -22.18 -10.67 3.39
C TYR A 373 -20.69 -10.60 3.71
N PRO A 374 -19.98 -11.72 3.58
CA PRO A 374 -18.54 -11.73 3.76
C PRO A 374 -17.82 -11.00 2.63
N SER A 375 -16.64 -10.47 2.93
CA SER A 375 -15.68 -10.14 1.87
C SER A 375 -15.05 -11.43 1.33
N TYR A 376 -14.62 -11.42 0.06
CA TYR A 376 -13.85 -12.56 -0.48
C TYR A 376 -12.55 -12.83 0.28
N VAL A 377 -12.01 -11.82 0.98
CA VAL A 377 -10.85 -12.00 1.86
C VAL A 377 -11.22 -12.73 3.15
N GLN A 378 -12.38 -12.43 3.73
CA GLN A 378 -12.86 -13.16 4.90
C GLN A 378 -13.10 -14.65 4.61
N HIS A 379 -13.61 -14.97 3.42
CA HIS A 379 -14.05 -16.34 3.10
C HIS A 379 -13.06 -17.19 2.30
N ILE A 380 -12.16 -16.58 1.52
CA ILE A 380 -11.30 -17.32 0.59
C ILE A 380 -9.85 -16.86 0.74
N MET A 381 -9.61 -15.58 0.44
CA MET A 381 -8.25 -15.08 0.22
C MET A 381 -7.44 -14.93 1.50
N GLY A 382 -8.09 -14.71 2.64
CA GLY A 382 -7.41 -14.57 3.92
C GLY A 382 -6.63 -15.83 4.32
N ASP A 383 -7.16 -17.02 4.00
CA ASP A 383 -6.47 -18.28 4.25
C ASP A 383 -5.34 -18.52 3.25
N ILE A 384 -5.54 -18.13 1.99
CA ILE A 384 -4.50 -18.15 0.95
C ILE A 384 -3.31 -17.25 1.35
N PHE A 385 -3.57 -16.03 1.81
CA PHE A 385 -2.54 -15.13 2.35
C PHE A 385 -1.85 -15.71 3.58
N SER A 386 -2.58 -16.42 4.43
CA SER A 386 -2.01 -17.06 5.63
C SER A 386 -1.02 -18.17 5.30
N LEU A 387 -1.10 -18.72 4.09
CA LEU A 387 -0.12 -19.66 3.51
C LEU A 387 1.03 -18.94 2.78
N GLY A 388 0.98 -17.61 2.65
CA GLY A 388 1.97 -16.79 1.95
C GLY A 388 1.72 -16.62 0.46
N PHE A 389 0.67 -17.24 -0.08
CA PHE A 389 0.31 -17.12 -1.49
C PHE A 389 -0.29 -15.74 -1.76
N GLY A 390 0.16 -15.11 -2.84
CA GLY A 390 -0.38 -13.84 -3.31
C GLY A 390 0.20 -13.49 -4.67
N PRO A 391 -0.21 -12.36 -5.26
CA PRO A 391 0.12 -12.01 -6.63
C PRO A 391 1.64 -11.86 -6.79
N PHE A 392 2.22 -12.67 -7.65
CA PHE A 392 3.61 -12.61 -8.07
C PHE A 392 3.64 -12.31 -9.57
N ARG A 393 4.31 -11.22 -9.94
CA ARG A 393 4.31 -10.69 -11.30
C ARG A 393 5.71 -10.50 -11.81
N TRP A 394 5.87 -10.62 -13.11
CA TRP A 394 7.10 -10.20 -13.76
C TRP A 394 6.86 -9.57 -15.13
N VAL A 395 7.85 -8.79 -15.57
CA VAL A 395 7.87 -8.10 -16.86
C VAL A 395 9.21 -8.34 -17.55
N CYS A 396 9.16 -8.85 -18.77
CA CYS A 396 10.33 -9.04 -19.62
C CYS A 396 10.72 -7.71 -20.26
N THR A 397 11.87 -7.16 -19.87
CA THR A 397 12.26 -5.79 -20.28
C THR A 397 12.78 -5.71 -21.72
N SER A 398 12.97 -6.86 -22.39
CA SER A 398 13.20 -6.96 -23.84
C SER A 398 11.99 -6.53 -24.66
N CYS A 399 10.78 -6.61 -24.10
CA CYS A 399 9.51 -6.53 -24.82
C CYS A 399 9.33 -7.62 -25.91
N ASP A 400 10.09 -8.73 -25.83
CA ASP A 400 9.99 -9.88 -26.71
C ASP A 400 9.01 -10.92 -26.13
N PRO A 401 7.94 -11.32 -26.85
CA PRO A 401 7.06 -12.42 -26.44
C PRO A 401 7.79 -13.73 -26.15
N LYS A 402 8.93 -14.00 -26.82
CA LYS A 402 9.71 -15.22 -26.63
C LYS A 402 10.31 -15.31 -25.22
N ASP A 403 10.77 -14.19 -24.67
CA ASP A 403 11.24 -14.16 -23.28
C ASP A 403 10.09 -14.49 -22.32
N LEU A 404 8.88 -14.02 -22.61
CA LEU A 404 7.70 -14.33 -21.79
C LEU A 404 7.37 -15.83 -21.83
N GLU A 405 7.39 -16.45 -23.01
CA GLU A 405 7.18 -17.90 -23.16
C GLU A 405 8.23 -18.71 -22.38
N VAL A 406 9.51 -18.31 -22.44
CA VAL A 406 10.58 -18.96 -21.68
C VAL A 406 10.34 -18.80 -20.18
N THR A 407 9.95 -17.61 -19.71
CA THR A 407 9.66 -17.39 -18.28
C THR A 407 8.41 -18.14 -17.81
N ASP A 408 7.39 -18.29 -18.65
CA ASP A 408 6.20 -19.11 -18.36
C ASP A 408 6.58 -20.57 -18.15
N GLN A 409 7.45 -21.11 -19.03
CA GLN A 409 7.95 -22.48 -18.91
C GLN A 409 8.80 -22.68 -17.65
N ILE A 410 9.67 -21.71 -17.32
CA ILE A 410 10.47 -21.74 -16.09
C ILE A 410 9.55 -21.77 -14.86
N ALA A 411 8.56 -20.88 -14.82
CA ALA A 411 7.62 -20.83 -13.70
C ALA A 411 6.83 -22.13 -13.55
N ALA A 412 6.34 -22.71 -14.65
CA ALA A 412 5.64 -24.00 -14.63
C ALA A 412 6.52 -25.12 -14.03
N THR A 413 7.75 -25.27 -14.53
CA THR A 413 8.68 -26.30 -14.05
C THR A 413 9.01 -26.12 -12.57
N VAL A 414 9.31 -24.90 -12.13
CA VAL A 414 9.61 -24.62 -10.71
C VAL A 414 8.43 -24.96 -9.80
N LEU A 415 7.21 -24.58 -10.18
CA LEU A 415 6.02 -24.86 -9.37
C LEU A 415 5.74 -26.37 -9.31
N GLU A 416 5.92 -27.10 -10.41
CA GLU A 416 5.76 -28.56 -10.49
C GLU A 416 6.75 -29.29 -9.56
N GLU A 417 8.01 -28.86 -9.53
CA GLU A 417 9.03 -29.42 -8.63
C GLU A 417 8.69 -29.17 -7.15
N ILE A 418 8.20 -27.97 -6.82
CA ILE A 418 7.85 -27.62 -5.43
C ILE A 418 6.59 -28.35 -4.95
N ALA A 419 5.61 -28.57 -5.83
CA ALA A 419 4.31 -29.15 -5.48
C ALA A 419 4.38 -30.59 -4.94
N VAL A 420 5.45 -31.34 -5.24
CA VAL A 420 5.60 -32.75 -4.82
C VAL A 420 5.77 -32.88 -3.30
N GLY A 421 6.40 -31.90 -2.64
CA GLY A 421 6.84 -32.01 -1.24
C GLY A 421 6.01 -31.23 -0.20
N VAL A 422 4.83 -30.72 -0.56
CA VAL A 422 4.04 -29.80 0.28
C VAL A 422 2.75 -30.44 0.83
N SER A 423 2.11 -29.79 1.80
CA SER A 423 0.82 -30.22 2.35
C SER A 423 -0.32 -30.10 1.32
N GLU A 424 -1.43 -30.81 1.53
CA GLU A 424 -2.54 -30.85 0.57
C GLU A 424 -3.12 -29.45 0.25
N GLY A 425 -3.34 -28.63 1.27
CA GLY A 425 -3.85 -27.26 1.07
C GLY A 425 -2.91 -26.38 0.24
N VAL A 426 -1.60 -26.52 0.43
CA VAL A 426 -0.58 -25.80 -0.34
C VAL A 426 -0.45 -26.37 -1.75
N ARG A 427 -0.55 -27.70 -1.89
CA ARG A 427 -0.52 -28.41 -3.18
C ARG A 427 -1.64 -27.95 -4.10
N GLN A 428 -2.86 -27.79 -3.58
CA GLN A 428 -3.99 -27.28 -4.37
C GLN A 428 -3.69 -25.89 -4.95
N GLN A 429 -3.15 -24.98 -4.15
CA GLN A 429 -2.78 -23.64 -4.62
C GLN A 429 -1.70 -23.70 -5.72
N TYR A 430 -0.71 -24.57 -5.60
CA TYR A 430 0.27 -24.79 -6.67
C TYR A 430 -0.39 -25.36 -7.94
N HIS A 431 -1.26 -26.36 -7.82
CA HIS A 431 -1.96 -26.95 -8.97
C HIS A 431 -2.79 -25.93 -9.74
N ASP A 432 -3.52 -25.06 -9.03
CA ASP A 432 -4.31 -23.99 -9.66
C ASP A 432 -3.41 -23.04 -10.46
N ASN A 433 -2.25 -22.68 -9.92
CA ASN A 433 -1.29 -21.80 -10.56
C ASN A 433 -0.50 -22.46 -11.70
N ILE A 434 -0.21 -23.76 -11.61
CA ILE A 434 0.40 -24.57 -12.68
C ILE A 434 -0.57 -24.67 -13.86
N ARG A 435 -1.86 -24.94 -13.59
CA ARG A 435 -2.89 -24.96 -14.63
C ARG A 435 -3.00 -23.59 -15.30
N TRP A 436 -3.04 -22.53 -14.51
CA TRP A 436 -3.09 -21.16 -15.01
C TRP A 436 -1.89 -20.85 -15.93
N ILE A 437 -0.66 -21.04 -15.47
CA ILE A 437 0.53 -20.61 -16.24
C ILE A 437 0.68 -21.38 -17.55
N ARG A 438 0.25 -22.65 -17.60
CA ARG A 438 0.25 -23.48 -18.83
C ARG A 438 -0.80 -23.03 -19.87
N GLU A 439 -1.88 -22.39 -19.43
CA GLU A 439 -2.95 -21.91 -20.31
C GLU A 439 -2.83 -20.41 -20.63
N ALA A 440 -2.16 -19.63 -19.76
CA ALA A 440 -2.16 -18.17 -19.82
C ALA A 440 -1.65 -17.59 -21.14
N GLY A 441 -0.72 -18.26 -21.82
CA GLY A 441 -0.26 -17.88 -23.17
C GLY A 441 -1.34 -18.02 -24.24
N LYS A 442 -2.18 -19.07 -24.16
CA LYS A 442 -3.23 -19.36 -25.16
C LYS A 442 -4.36 -18.34 -25.14
N HIS A 443 -4.60 -17.73 -23.97
CA HIS A 443 -5.64 -16.70 -23.79
C HIS A 443 -5.24 -15.31 -24.31
N LYS A 444 -3.99 -15.09 -24.74
CA LYS A 444 -3.51 -13.83 -25.35
C LYS A 444 -3.87 -12.55 -24.56
N MET A 445 -3.80 -12.59 -23.23
CA MET A 445 -4.20 -11.47 -22.36
C MET A 445 -3.12 -10.39 -22.16
N VAL A 446 -2.00 -10.46 -22.87
CA VAL A 446 -0.90 -9.51 -22.75
C VAL A 446 -1.29 -8.17 -23.39
N VAL A 447 -1.19 -7.08 -22.63
CA VAL A 447 -1.44 -5.71 -23.10
C VAL A 447 -0.30 -4.82 -22.63
N GLY A 448 0.33 -4.10 -23.56
CA GLY A 448 1.50 -3.26 -23.28
C GLY A 448 2.77 -4.11 -23.18
N SER A 449 3.44 -4.04 -22.03
CA SER A 449 4.66 -4.81 -21.76
C SER A 449 4.42 -6.32 -21.68
N MET A 450 5.46 -7.11 -22.00
CA MET A 450 5.44 -8.56 -21.91
C MET A 450 5.47 -8.98 -20.44
N ALA A 451 4.29 -9.17 -19.86
CA ALA A 451 4.11 -9.39 -18.44
C ALA A 451 3.27 -10.63 -18.14
N ARG A 452 3.56 -11.26 -17.00
CA ARG A 452 2.78 -12.38 -16.45
C ARG A 452 2.49 -12.16 -14.97
N ILE A 453 1.43 -12.81 -14.51
CA ILE A 453 1.02 -12.88 -13.11
C ILE A 453 0.71 -14.34 -12.78
N LEU A 454 0.97 -14.76 -11.56
CA LEU A 454 0.44 -15.98 -10.93
C LEU A 454 0.47 -15.78 -9.41
N TYR A 455 -0.07 -16.71 -8.63
CA TYR A 455 0.06 -16.71 -7.18
C TYR A 455 1.13 -17.70 -6.73
N SER A 456 1.96 -17.27 -5.77
CA SER A 456 2.99 -18.12 -5.19
C SER A 456 3.31 -17.70 -3.76
N ASP A 457 3.68 -18.69 -2.94
CA ASP A 457 4.21 -18.49 -1.59
C ASP A 457 5.69 -18.05 -1.59
N GLN A 458 6.27 -17.89 -0.41
CA GLN A 458 7.67 -17.49 -0.19
C GLN A 458 8.65 -18.34 -1.00
N LYS A 459 8.54 -19.66 -0.91
CA LYS A 459 9.48 -20.59 -1.55
C LYS A 459 9.36 -20.51 -3.06
N GLY A 460 8.14 -20.55 -3.59
CA GLY A 460 7.91 -20.45 -5.02
C GLY A 460 8.36 -19.10 -5.60
N ARG A 461 8.12 -17.98 -4.91
CA ARG A 461 8.59 -16.65 -5.35
C ARG A 461 10.11 -16.59 -5.47
N VAL A 462 10.82 -17.06 -4.44
CA VAL A 462 12.29 -17.10 -4.43
C VAL A 462 12.81 -18.03 -5.53
N CYS A 463 12.30 -19.26 -5.62
CA CYS A 463 12.75 -20.23 -6.61
C CYS A 463 12.52 -19.76 -8.06
N ILE A 464 11.35 -19.17 -8.35
CA ILE A 464 11.07 -18.62 -9.69
C ILE A 464 12.02 -17.46 -9.99
N ALA A 465 12.18 -16.51 -9.06
CA ALA A 465 13.08 -15.37 -9.27
C ALA A 465 14.53 -15.82 -9.52
N LEU A 466 15.03 -16.79 -8.76
CA LEU A 466 16.38 -17.34 -8.96
C LEU A 466 16.51 -18.08 -10.29
N ALA A 467 15.51 -18.85 -10.69
CA ALA A 467 15.52 -19.57 -11.96
C ALA A 467 15.46 -18.63 -13.18
N ILE A 468 14.66 -17.55 -13.09
CA ILE A 468 14.63 -16.49 -14.11
C ILE A 468 15.98 -15.76 -14.15
N ASN A 469 16.55 -15.38 -13.00
CA ASN A 469 17.85 -14.72 -12.95
C ASN A 469 18.95 -15.59 -13.58
N LYS A 470 18.95 -16.91 -13.28
CA LYS A 470 19.84 -17.85 -13.94
C LYS A 470 19.61 -17.92 -15.45
N ALA A 471 18.36 -17.90 -15.91
CA ALA A 471 18.05 -17.91 -17.34
C ALA A 471 18.54 -16.67 -18.09
N ILE A 472 18.57 -15.50 -17.42
CA ILE A 472 19.17 -14.28 -17.96
C ILE A 472 20.69 -14.43 -18.04
N ALA A 473 21.33 -14.95 -16.98
CA ALA A 473 22.77 -15.21 -16.98
C ALA A 473 23.21 -16.22 -18.05
N ASP A 474 22.40 -17.25 -18.30
CA ASP A 474 22.61 -18.27 -19.33
C ASP A 474 22.30 -17.76 -20.75
N GLY A 475 21.72 -16.56 -20.91
CA GLY A 475 21.29 -16.00 -22.20
C GLY A 475 20.03 -16.64 -22.80
N ARG A 476 19.29 -17.44 -22.02
CA ARG A 476 17.99 -18.02 -22.43
C ARG A 476 16.86 -16.99 -22.42
N VAL A 477 16.98 -15.98 -21.55
CA VAL A 477 16.15 -14.78 -21.52
C VAL A 477 17.03 -13.62 -21.94
N SER A 478 16.60 -12.86 -22.96
CA SER A 478 17.48 -11.94 -23.70
C SER A 478 17.84 -10.64 -22.98
N ALA A 479 17.04 -10.26 -21.97
CA ALA A 479 17.20 -9.01 -21.23
C ALA A 479 16.80 -9.17 -19.76
N PRO A 480 17.11 -8.19 -18.89
CA PRO A 480 16.63 -8.18 -17.51
C PRO A 480 15.13 -8.40 -17.37
N VAL A 481 14.70 -8.95 -16.23
CA VAL A 481 13.29 -9.14 -15.89
C VAL A 481 12.97 -8.38 -14.61
N VAL A 482 11.89 -7.62 -14.61
CA VAL A 482 11.38 -6.96 -13.40
C VAL A 482 10.44 -7.91 -12.69
N ILE A 483 10.72 -8.25 -11.43
CA ILE A 483 9.78 -8.87 -10.50
C ILE A 483 9.01 -7.78 -9.75
N SER A 484 7.71 -7.95 -9.58
CA SER A 484 6.86 -7.03 -8.82
C SER A 484 5.59 -7.75 -8.36
N ARG A 485 4.65 -7.02 -7.76
CA ARG A 485 3.34 -7.51 -7.36
C ARG A 485 2.33 -6.37 -7.24
N ASP A 486 1.06 -6.73 -7.15
CA ASP A 486 0.06 -5.78 -6.64
C ASP A 486 0.31 -5.54 -5.13
N HIS A 487 -0.23 -4.46 -4.60
CA HIS A 487 -0.23 -4.21 -3.17
C HIS A 487 -1.21 -5.14 -2.43
N HIS A 488 -2.20 -5.72 -3.14
CA HIS A 488 -3.09 -6.76 -2.64
C HIS A 488 -2.32 -8.07 -2.39
N ASP A 489 -1.60 -8.14 -1.28
CA ASP A 489 -0.71 -9.24 -0.94
C ASP A 489 -0.63 -9.46 0.57
N VAL A 490 -0.08 -10.61 0.96
CA VAL A 490 0.04 -11.08 2.34
C VAL A 490 0.63 -10.06 3.31
N SER A 491 1.67 -9.32 2.90
CA SER A 491 2.39 -8.39 3.79
C SER A 491 2.26 -6.92 3.39
N GLY A 492 1.87 -6.66 2.15
CA GLY A 492 1.93 -5.33 1.57
C GLY A 492 0.89 -4.38 2.14
N THR A 493 -0.24 -4.88 2.66
CA THR A 493 -1.42 -4.04 2.90
C THR A 493 -2.08 -4.30 4.24
N ASP A 494 -2.32 -3.21 4.96
CA ASP A 494 -3.23 -3.16 6.10
C ASP A 494 -4.55 -2.50 5.65
N SER A 495 -5.62 -3.31 5.61
CA SER A 495 -6.97 -2.89 5.19
C SER A 495 -8.06 -3.64 5.97
N PRO A 496 -8.67 -3.01 7.00
CA PRO A 496 -9.66 -3.68 7.85
C PRO A 496 -10.91 -4.13 7.09
N PHE A 497 -11.17 -3.55 5.90
CA PHE A 497 -12.31 -3.89 5.06
C PHE A 497 -11.96 -4.84 3.91
N ARG A 498 -10.69 -5.23 3.78
CA ARG A 498 -10.24 -6.12 2.71
C ARG A 498 -9.07 -7.01 3.16
N GLU A 499 -7.82 -6.68 2.87
CA GLU A 499 -6.66 -7.56 3.09
C GLU A 499 -6.49 -8.07 4.53
N THR A 500 -6.85 -7.27 5.53
CA THR A 500 -6.79 -7.66 6.95
C THR A 500 -8.18 -7.86 7.57
N SER A 501 -9.22 -7.99 6.75
CA SER A 501 -10.62 -8.15 7.23
C SER A 501 -10.91 -9.49 7.91
N ASN A 502 -10.02 -10.48 7.76
CA ASN A 502 -10.06 -11.77 8.46
C ASN A 502 -9.17 -11.80 9.73
N VAL A 503 -8.72 -10.63 10.21
CA VAL A 503 -7.90 -10.49 11.43
C VAL A 503 -8.79 -9.99 12.58
N TYR A 504 -9.07 -10.87 13.54
CA TYR A 504 -10.07 -10.64 14.59
C TYR A 504 -9.51 -10.24 15.96
N ASP A 505 -8.19 -10.14 16.11
CA ASP A 505 -7.55 -9.75 17.38
C ASP A 505 -7.58 -8.23 17.64
N GLY A 506 -8.31 -7.48 16.80
CA GLY A 506 -8.41 -6.03 16.82
C GLY A 506 -7.30 -5.29 16.06
N SER A 507 -6.24 -6.00 15.64
CA SER A 507 -5.10 -5.37 14.96
C SER A 507 -5.33 -5.07 13.47
N ALA A 508 -6.50 -5.43 12.92
CA ALA A 508 -6.90 -5.12 11.54
C ALA A 508 -6.84 -3.63 11.21
N PHE A 509 -7.01 -2.76 12.21
CA PHE A 509 -6.95 -1.29 12.10
C PHE A 509 -5.54 -0.71 12.29
N CYS A 510 -4.55 -1.53 12.62
CA CYS A 510 -3.14 -1.10 12.65
C CYS A 510 -2.60 -0.98 11.23
N ALA A 511 -1.58 -0.13 11.03
CA ALA A 511 -0.88 0.04 9.75
C ALA A 511 0.61 -0.36 9.81
N ASP A 512 1.01 -1.00 10.92
CA ASP A 512 2.42 -1.31 11.19
C ASP A 512 2.99 -2.31 10.18
N MET A 513 2.21 -3.27 9.68
CA MET A 513 2.73 -4.30 8.78
C MET A 513 3.10 -3.72 7.43
N ALA A 514 2.21 -2.93 6.82
CA ALA A 514 2.47 -2.29 5.54
C ALA A 514 3.72 -1.38 5.61
N VAL A 515 3.87 -0.62 6.70
CA VAL A 515 5.04 0.24 6.93
C VAL A 515 6.30 -0.60 7.14
N GLN A 516 6.26 -1.65 7.97
CA GLN A 516 7.38 -2.55 8.19
C GLN A 516 7.79 -3.26 6.89
N ASN A 517 6.82 -3.64 6.06
CA ASN A 517 7.10 -4.28 4.77
C ASN A 517 7.87 -3.33 3.85
N PHE A 518 7.33 -2.12 3.66
CA PHE A 518 7.94 -1.07 2.85
C PHE A 518 9.38 -0.76 3.27
N VAL A 519 9.62 -0.56 4.58
CA VAL A 519 10.98 -0.29 5.09
C VAL A 519 11.86 -1.53 4.95
N GLY A 520 11.33 -2.71 5.27
CA GLY A 520 12.06 -3.97 5.24
C GLY A 520 12.48 -4.44 3.85
N ASP A 521 11.67 -4.16 2.82
CA ASP A 521 12.03 -4.38 1.41
C ASP A 521 13.13 -3.41 0.97
N ALA A 522 13.05 -2.14 1.41
CA ALA A 522 13.96 -1.09 1.01
C ALA A 522 15.41 -1.41 1.36
N PHE A 523 15.68 -1.96 2.55
CA PHE A 523 17.04 -2.32 2.97
C PHE A 523 17.43 -3.77 2.65
N ARG A 524 16.58 -4.54 1.94
CA ARG A 524 16.87 -5.91 1.51
C ARG A 524 17.11 -6.06 0.01
N GLY A 525 17.15 -4.95 -0.72
CA GLY A 525 17.62 -4.92 -2.10
C GLY A 525 16.53 -4.77 -3.17
N ALA A 526 15.32 -4.34 -2.80
CA ALA A 526 14.33 -3.91 -3.79
C ALA A 526 14.91 -2.79 -4.67
N THR A 527 14.63 -2.83 -5.97
CA THR A 527 15.06 -1.77 -6.92
C THR A 527 14.23 -0.49 -6.74
N TRP A 528 12.96 -0.61 -6.40
CA TRP A 528 12.16 0.48 -5.87
C TRP A 528 11.15 -0.04 -4.86
N VAL A 529 10.72 0.86 -3.96
CA VAL A 529 9.66 0.60 -2.98
C VAL A 529 8.62 1.69 -3.00
N SER A 530 7.37 1.33 -2.73
CA SER A 530 6.23 2.24 -2.67
C SER A 530 5.44 2.06 -1.38
N LEU A 531 4.99 3.18 -0.81
CA LEU A 531 3.98 3.21 0.25
C LEU A 531 2.85 4.16 -0.14
N HIS A 532 1.64 3.61 -0.25
CA HIS A 532 0.44 4.30 -0.72
C HIS A 532 -0.62 4.33 0.38
N ASN A 533 -1.51 5.32 0.29
CA ASN A 533 -2.70 5.45 1.12
C ASN A 533 -3.93 5.32 0.23
N GLY A 534 -4.85 4.45 0.61
CA GLY A 534 -6.17 4.33 -0.01
C GLY A 534 -6.25 3.44 -1.24
N GLY A 535 -5.26 2.57 -1.46
CA GLY A 535 -5.36 1.57 -2.52
C GLY A 535 -6.54 0.63 -2.28
N GLY A 536 -7.42 0.49 -3.28
CA GLY A 536 -8.47 -0.51 -3.27
C GLY A 536 -9.80 -0.06 -2.68
N VAL A 537 -9.84 0.18 -1.36
CA VAL A 537 -11.10 0.52 -0.66
C VAL A 537 -11.30 2.03 -0.45
N GLY A 538 -10.37 2.87 -0.92
CA GLY A 538 -10.43 4.32 -0.81
C GLY A 538 -9.59 4.87 0.34
N TRP A 539 -9.34 6.18 0.36
CA TRP A 539 -8.34 6.74 1.27
C TRP A 539 -8.78 7.06 2.67
N GLY A 540 -7.79 6.98 3.55
CA GLY A 540 -8.00 7.00 4.98
C GLY A 540 -8.30 5.61 5.53
N GLU A 541 -8.73 4.68 4.68
CA GLU A 541 -9.14 3.34 5.08
C GLU A 541 -8.03 2.30 4.95
N VAL A 542 -6.94 2.59 4.22
CA VAL A 542 -5.88 1.62 3.87
C VAL A 542 -4.49 2.22 3.84
N MET A 543 -3.52 1.45 4.35
CA MET A 543 -2.09 1.65 4.12
C MET A 543 -1.55 0.47 3.32
N ASN A 544 -0.97 0.72 2.14
CA ASN A 544 -0.59 -0.35 1.23
C ASN A 544 0.74 -0.08 0.51
N GLY A 545 1.65 -1.04 0.53
CA GLY A 545 2.99 -0.97 -0.03
C GLY A 545 3.29 -2.03 -1.08
N GLY A 546 4.27 -1.72 -1.92
CA GLY A 546 4.73 -2.57 -3.01
C GLY A 546 6.20 -2.37 -3.31
N PHE A 547 6.70 -3.18 -4.23
CA PHE A 547 8.10 -3.17 -4.63
C PHE A 547 8.24 -3.46 -6.13
N GLY A 548 9.41 -3.15 -6.67
CA GLY A 548 9.92 -3.81 -7.86
C GLY A 548 11.39 -4.17 -7.69
N LEU A 549 11.77 -5.28 -8.31
CA LEU A 549 13.10 -5.86 -8.20
C LEU A 549 13.58 -6.28 -9.59
N VAL A 550 14.71 -5.74 -10.03
CA VAL A 550 15.32 -6.08 -11.31
C VAL A 550 16.23 -7.30 -11.14
N LEU A 551 15.95 -8.32 -11.94
CA LEU A 551 16.83 -9.47 -12.17
C LEU A 551 17.62 -9.20 -13.44
N ASP A 552 18.95 -9.15 -13.34
CA ASP A 552 19.87 -8.82 -14.43
C ASP A 552 20.84 -9.97 -14.74
N GLY A 553 20.66 -11.13 -14.11
CA GLY A 553 21.55 -12.29 -14.24
C GLY A 553 22.74 -12.28 -13.27
N SER A 554 22.95 -11.19 -12.52
CA SER A 554 24.06 -11.11 -11.56
C SER A 554 23.80 -11.94 -10.29
N GLU A 555 24.88 -12.35 -9.63
CA GLU A 555 24.80 -12.95 -8.29
C GLU A 555 24.22 -11.97 -7.25
N GLU A 556 24.48 -10.67 -7.41
CA GLU A 556 23.95 -9.65 -6.52
C GLU A 556 22.43 -9.51 -6.67
N ALA A 557 21.87 -9.61 -7.88
CA ALA A 557 20.42 -9.69 -8.07
C ALA A 557 19.84 -10.95 -7.42
N ALA A 558 20.51 -12.11 -7.53
CA ALA A 558 20.07 -13.34 -6.87
C ALA A 558 20.05 -13.23 -5.34
N LYS A 559 21.07 -12.61 -4.74
CA LYS A 559 21.14 -12.35 -3.28
C LYS A 559 20.02 -11.41 -2.83
N ARG A 560 19.81 -10.30 -3.55
CA ARG A 560 18.73 -9.34 -3.28
C ARG A 560 17.36 -10.00 -3.39
N ALA A 561 17.11 -10.76 -4.45
CA ALA A 561 15.86 -11.51 -4.65
C ALA A 561 15.58 -12.46 -3.49
N SER A 562 16.58 -13.25 -3.09
CA SER A 562 16.44 -14.17 -1.96
C SER A 562 16.13 -13.44 -0.66
N LEU A 563 16.85 -12.37 -0.33
CA LEU A 563 16.65 -11.64 0.93
C LEU A 563 15.30 -10.91 0.97
N MET A 564 14.98 -10.19 -0.10
CA MET A 564 13.79 -9.35 -0.17
C MET A 564 12.51 -10.18 -0.24
N LEU A 565 12.42 -11.17 -1.15
CA LEU A 565 11.21 -11.99 -1.30
C LEU A 565 10.92 -12.87 -0.09
N ASN A 566 11.97 -13.30 0.63
CA ASN A 566 11.78 -13.98 1.92
C ASN A 566 11.08 -13.07 2.93
N TRP A 567 11.53 -11.81 3.07
CA TRP A 567 10.90 -10.84 3.98
C TRP A 567 9.50 -10.43 3.54
N ASP A 568 9.33 -10.08 2.26
CA ASP A 568 8.08 -9.60 1.67
C ASP A 568 6.91 -10.58 1.85
N VAL A 569 7.19 -11.87 1.99
CA VAL A 569 6.15 -12.88 2.29
C VAL A 569 6.09 -13.20 3.79
N SER A 570 7.23 -13.49 4.42
CA SER A 570 7.27 -13.94 5.82
C SER A 570 6.70 -12.90 6.79
N ASN A 571 6.85 -11.60 6.51
CA ASN A 571 6.34 -10.53 7.37
C ASN A 571 4.82 -10.66 7.61
N GLY A 572 4.05 -10.78 6.55
CA GLY A 572 2.59 -10.90 6.60
C GLY A 572 2.13 -12.25 7.11
N VAL A 573 2.77 -13.35 6.70
CA VAL A 573 2.47 -14.69 7.26
C VAL A 573 2.59 -14.68 8.79
N ARG A 574 3.60 -13.99 9.32
CA ARG A 574 3.79 -13.84 10.77
C ARG A 574 2.72 -13.00 11.44
N ARG A 575 2.35 -11.86 10.84
CA ARG A 575 1.23 -11.04 11.35
C ARG A 575 -0.06 -11.86 11.41
N CYS A 576 -0.39 -12.56 10.33
CA CYS A 576 -1.60 -13.39 10.24
C CYS A 576 -1.61 -14.55 11.26
N ARG A 577 -0.46 -14.97 11.81
CA ARG A 577 -0.33 -16.01 12.85
C ARG A 577 -0.44 -15.50 14.29
N GLY A 578 -0.68 -14.20 14.51
CA GLY A 578 -1.06 -13.64 15.81
C GLY A 578 -2.32 -14.29 16.41
N ARG A 579 -3.12 -14.99 15.60
CA ARG A 579 -4.31 -15.75 15.97
C ARG A 579 -4.13 -16.61 17.23
N PRO A 580 -4.92 -16.39 18.30
CA PRO A 580 -5.27 -17.47 19.20
C PRO A 580 -6.28 -18.37 18.48
N GLN A 581 -5.89 -19.61 18.17
CA GLN A 581 -6.80 -20.61 17.63
C GLN A 581 -7.70 -21.11 18.78
N TRP A 582 -8.78 -20.40 19.08
CA TRP A 582 -9.77 -20.85 20.08
C TRP A 582 -11.15 -21.20 19.49
N GLU A 583 -11.43 -20.94 18.20
CA GLU A 583 -12.73 -21.26 17.59
C GLU A 583 -12.65 -21.73 16.13
N LEU A 584 -11.95 -22.85 15.90
CA LEU A 584 -12.30 -23.71 14.76
C LEU A 584 -12.69 -25.06 15.33
N GLY A 585 -13.99 -25.26 15.50
CA GLY A 585 -14.56 -26.53 15.86
C GLY A 585 -14.24 -27.57 14.79
N GLY A 586 -13.79 -28.75 15.22
CA GLY A 586 -13.79 -29.95 14.39
C GLY A 586 -12.59 -30.15 13.46
N GLY A 587 -11.37 -30.19 13.99
CA GLY A 587 -10.20 -30.70 13.27
C GLY A 587 -9.03 -30.89 14.23
N GLY A 588 -8.54 -32.13 14.36
CA GLY A 588 -7.52 -32.52 15.33
C GLY A 588 -6.17 -31.77 15.23
N PRO A 589 -5.22 -32.04 16.14
CA PRO A 589 -4.00 -31.26 16.38
C PRO A 589 -2.89 -31.41 15.30
N GLN A 590 -3.23 -31.43 14.01
CA GLN A 590 -2.28 -31.62 12.91
C GLN A 590 -1.76 -30.33 12.25
N GLY A 591 -2.30 -29.16 12.62
CA GLY A 591 -1.81 -27.86 12.12
C GLY A 591 -0.60 -27.27 12.87
N ARG A 592 -0.05 -27.98 13.87
CA ARG A 592 0.95 -27.44 14.80
C ARG A 592 2.41 -27.62 14.33
N THR A 593 2.67 -28.22 13.17
CA THR A 593 4.00 -28.81 12.87
C THR A 593 4.59 -28.60 11.46
N THR A 594 4.03 -27.79 10.56
CA THR A 594 4.64 -27.64 9.20
C THR A 594 5.56 -26.44 9.01
N TRP A 595 5.71 -25.58 10.01
CA TRP A 595 6.76 -24.55 10.01
C TRP A 595 7.41 -24.51 11.38
N SER A 596 8.13 -25.58 11.72
CA SER A 596 9.08 -25.53 12.81
C SER A 596 10.03 -24.36 12.54
N THR A 597 10.21 -23.51 13.55
CA THR A 597 11.18 -22.41 13.64
C THR A 597 12.64 -22.83 13.42
N GLY A 598 12.91 -24.03 12.92
CA GLY A 598 14.23 -24.57 12.61
C GLY A 598 14.53 -24.79 11.11
N SER A 599 13.54 -24.89 10.21
CA SER A 599 13.81 -25.24 8.80
C SER A 599 14.04 -24.05 7.87
N GLU A 600 13.61 -22.84 8.24
CA GLU A 600 13.70 -21.64 7.36
C GLU A 600 14.42 -20.43 7.99
N GLY A 601 15.07 -20.59 9.15
CA GLY A 601 15.94 -19.55 9.72
C GLY A 601 15.24 -18.23 10.12
N VAL A 602 13.91 -18.20 10.22
CA VAL A 602 13.19 -16.96 10.53
C VAL A 602 12.99 -16.84 12.05
N HIS A 603 13.64 -15.88 12.70
CA HIS A 603 13.62 -15.69 14.16
C HIS A 603 12.40 -14.88 14.65
N LEU A 604 11.65 -15.39 15.64
CA LEU A 604 10.59 -14.65 16.34
C LEU A 604 11.09 -14.20 17.71
N LEU A 605 11.06 -12.90 17.98
CA LEU A 605 11.30 -12.35 19.32
C LEU A 605 9.94 -12.20 20.02
N GLY A 606 9.55 -13.13 20.90
CA GLY A 606 8.41 -12.89 21.81
C GLY A 606 7.45 -14.04 22.16
N ARG A 607 7.62 -15.28 21.67
CA ARG A 607 6.84 -16.44 22.16
C ARG A 607 7.75 -17.48 22.82
N PRO A 608 7.73 -17.64 24.16
CA PRO A 608 8.21 -18.86 24.79
C PRO A 608 7.25 -20.00 24.40
N GLY A 609 7.79 -21.16 24.01
CA GLY A 609 6.97 -22.35 23.75
C GLY A 609 6.23 -22.85 25.00
N PRO A 610 5.21 -23.71 24.85
CA PRO A 610 4.40 -24.20 25.98
C PRO A 610 5.02 -25.38 26.74
N GLU A 611 6.23 -25.84 26.40
CA GLU A 611 6.88 -26.92 27.12
C GLU A 611 7.86 -26.34 28.13
N GLY A 612 7.51 -26.49 29.42
CA GLY A 612 8.46 -26.33 30.50
C GLY A 612 9.57 -27.37 30.32
N LEU A 613 10.78 -26.90 30.04
CA LEU A 613 11.98 -27.72 30.07
C LEU A 613 12.30 -28.06 31.54
N THR A 614 11.76 -29.18 32.01
CA THR A 614 12.36 -29.97 33.08
C THR A 614 13.34 -30.94 32.43
N GLY A 615 14.64 -30.65 32.51
CA GLY A 615 15.68 -31.52 31.99
C GLY A 615 16.98 -30.78 31.81
N SER A 616 17.89 -31.00 32.76
CA SER A 616 19.29 -30.56 32.75
C SER A 616 19.99 -30.95 31.46
N ASP A 617 20.53 -29.98 30.73
CA ASP A 617 21.94 -29.99 30.32
C ASP A 617 22.36 -28.63 29.76
N GLU A 618 23.49 -28.19 30.28
CA GLU A 618 24.39 -27.07 29.94
C GLU A 618 23.87 -25.88 29.12
N SER A 619 23.84 -24.74 29.82
CA SER A 619 23.68 -23.40 29.30
C SER A 619 24.65 -23.06 28.15
N SER A 620 24.14 -22.92 26.93
CA SER A 620 24.75 -22.08 25.89
C SER A 620 23.84 -20.89 25.58
N SER A 621 23.97 -19.85 26.40
CA SER A 621 23.37 -18.55 26.14
C SER A 621 24.09 -17.87 24.98
N TRP A 622 23.52 -17.91 23.78
CA TRP A 622 23.90 -16.98 22.71
C TRP A 622 23.14 -15.67 22.90
N GLY A 623 23.59 -14.91 23.90
CA GLY A 623 23.38 -13.47 23.92
C GLY A 623 24.41 -12.82 23.00
N LEU A 624 23.98 -11.82 22.22
CA LEU A 624 24.87 -10.93 21.47
C LEU A 624 25.82 -10.25 22.47
N ARG A 625 27.01 -10.82 22.69
CA ARG A 625 28.14 -10.13 23.30
C ARG A 625 28.77 -9.28 22.20
N VAL A 626 28.57 -7.98 22.27
CA VAL A 626 29.52 -7.02 21.70
C VAL A 626 30.80 -7.17 22.51
N ASN A 627 31.80 -7.83 21.94
CA ASN A 627 33.11 -7.97 22.54
C ASN A 627 33.87 -6.65 22.33
N MET A 628 33.73 -5.69 23.26
CA MET A 628 34.79 -4.70 23.46
C MET A 628 35.90 -5.40 24.24
N GLN A 629 36.91 -5.92 23.53
CA GLN A 629 38.17 -6.26 24.18
C GLN A 629 38.91 -4.94 24.50
N ASN A 630 38.80 -4.51 25.75
CA ASN A 630 39.89 -3.77 26.39
C ASN A 630 41.01 -4.79 26.66
N GLN A 631 42.09 -4.72 25.87
CA GLN A 631 43.37 -5.26 26.29
C GLN A 631 44.10 -4.17 27.06
N THR A 632 44.17 -4.32 28.38
CA THR A 632 45.25 -3.78 29.20
C THR A 632 45.98 -4.98 29.77
N GLU A 633 47.17 -5.27 29.24
CA GLU A 633 48.27 -5.79 30.05
C GLU A 633 49.60 -5.55 29.33
N ASP A 634 50.56 -5.10 30.13
CA ASP A 634 51.93 -4.79 29.80
C ASP A 634 52.65 -5.89 29.03
N GLN A 635 53.37 -5.53 27.96
CA GLN A 635 54.77 -5.91 27.77
C GLN A 635 55.40 -5.21 26.56
N LYS A 636 56.38 -4.36 26.87
CA LYS A 636 57.63 -4.04 26.14
C LYS A 636 57.62 -4.13 24.60
N ASN A 637 57.82 -2.98 23.95
CA ASN A 637 58.67 -2.93 22.75
C ASN A 637 59.43 -1.58 22.65
N PRO A 638 60.62 -1.58 22.02
CA PRO A 638 61.59 -0.50 22.08
C PRO A 638 61.27 0.66 21.12
N GLU A 639 61.90 1.80 21.37
CA GLU A 639 61.89 3.01 20.54
C GLU A 639 62.13 2.75 19.05
N PRO A 640 61.64 3.65 18.18
CA PRO A 640 62.62 4.48 17.48
C PRO A 640 62.26 5.97 17.43
N GLN A 641 63.22 6.74 17.92
CA GLN A 641 63.74 8.03 17.46
C GLN A 641 62.94 8.80 16.39
N GLY A 642 62.65 10.06 16.73
CA GLY A 642 62.03 11.04 15.86
C GLY A 642 62.93 11.56 14.73
N THR A 643 62.28 12.27 13.81
CA THR A 643 62.96 13.23 12.94
C THR A 643 61.98 14.33 12.57
N THR A 644 62.30 15.53 13.05
CA THR A 644 61.77 16.81 12.64
C THR A 644 62.27 17.17 11.24
N LEU A 645 61.44 17.80 10.41
CA LEU A 645 61.91 18.73 9.38
C LEU A 645 60.80 19.75 9.04
N SER A 646 61.16 21.01 9.29
CA SER A 646 60.49 22.26 9.01
C SER A 646 60.79 22.77 7.61
N GLY A 647 59.88 23.54 6.98
CA GLY A 647 60.31 24.59 6.03
C GLY A 647 59.34 25.07 4.94
N PHE A 648 58.71 26.24 5.19
CA PHE A 648 58.43 27.38 4.30
C PHE A 648 57.77 27.24 2.91
N PHE A 649 56.60 27.89 2.72
CA PHE A 649 56.41 29.07 1.84
C PHE A 649 55.11 29.82 2.19
N SER A 650 55.13 31.15 2.00
CA SER A 650 54.26 32.17 2.61
C SER A 650 53.36 32.92 1.61
N GLY A 651 52.03 32.91 1.86
CA GLY A 651 50.99 33.97 1.72
C GLY A 651 50.62 34.60 0.34
N PRO A 652 49.51 35.39 0.24
CA PRO A 652 48.31 35.48 1.12
C PRO A 652 46.95 35.51 0.37
N GLY A 653 45.85 35.22 1.08
CA GLY A 653 44.51 35.76 0.76
C GLY A 653 43.30 34.81 0.82
N ASN A 654 42.82 34.44 2.02
CA ASN A 654 41.38 34.28 2.33
C ASN A 654 41.14 34.14 3.85
N PRO A 655 40.02 34.66 4.40
CA PRO A 655 39.82 34.85 5.83
C PRO A 655 39.50 33.56 6.61
N VAL A 656 40.03 33.52 7.84
CA VAL A 656 39.95 32.44 8.83
C VAL A 656 38.62 32.46 9.57
N VAL A 657 37.96 31.29 9.67
CA VAL A 657 36.89 31.01 10.64
C VAL A 657 37.53 30.37 11.89
N PRO A 658 37.21 30.79 13.13
CA PRO A 658 37.85 30.24 14.33
C PRO A 658 37.37 28.81 14.63
N THR A 659 38.32 27.91 14.84
CA THR A 659 38.11 26.59 15.46
C THR A 659 38.02 26.72 16.98
N GLU A 660 36.85 26.43 17.56
CA GLU A 660 36.69 26.27 19.01
C GLU A 660 37.13 24.88 19.49
N ALA A 661 37.73 24.85 20.68
CA ALA A 661 38.36 23.71 21.34
C ALA A 661 37.35 22.60 21.75
N PRO A 662 37.80 21.34 21.93
CA PRO A 662 36.92 20.25 22.34
C PRO A 662 36.44 20.42 23.80
N VAL A 663 35.13 20.46 23.98
CA VAL A 663 34.46 20.46 25.30
C VAL A 663 34.63 19.09 25.96
N GLN A 664 35.31 19.04 27.11
CA GLN A 664 35.30 17.88 28.00
C GLN A 664 33.93 17.75 28.68
N LEU A 665 33.24 16.61 28.48
CA LEU A 665 32.00 16.26 29.17
C LEU A 665 32.33 15.54 30.50
N GLU A 666 32.13 16.24 31.62
CA GLU A 666 32.16 15.65 32.97
C GLU A 666 30.82 14.94 33.28
N PHE A 667 30.82 13.62 33.48
CA PHE A 667 29.63 12.86 33.88
C PHE A 667 29.43 12.92 35.40
N ARG A 668 28.39 13.62 35.88
CA ARG A 668 27.97 13.58 37.29
C ARG A 668 26.71 12.72 37.50
N ARG A 669 26.76 11.84 38.50
CA ARG A 669 25.59 11.11 39.04
C ARG A 669 24.77 12.05 39.92
N THR A 670 23.53 12.35 39.56
CA THR A 670 22.58 13.08 40.43
C THR A 670 21.23 12.38 40.53
N SER A 671 20.60 12.49 41.70
CA SER A 671 19.28 11.91 41.99
C SER A 671 18.19 12.78 41.34
N VAL A 672 17.24 12.17 40.61
CA VAL A 672 16.15 12.89 39.91
C VAL A 672 15.33 13.80 40.84
N THR A 673 15.27 13.47 42.14
CA THR A 673 14.58 14.26 43.16
C THR A 673 15.31 15.54 43.59
N GLN A 674 16.58 15.74 43.19
CA GLN A 674 17.30 17.00 43.41
C GLN A 674 16.75 18.10 42.51
N ASP A 675 16.61 17.84 41.22
CA ASP A 675 16.29 18.87 40.21
C ASP A 675 14.79 18.97 39.87
N TYR A 676 14.00 17.95 40.23
CA TYR A 676 12.59 17.88 39.89
C TYR A 676 11.71 17.61 41.12
N THR A 677 10.56 18.27 41.17
CA THR A 677 9.48 18.01 42.14
C THR A 677 8.48 17.07 41.47
N LEU A 678 8.37 15.85 42.00
CA LEU A 678 7.41 14.85 41.54
C LEU A 678 6.02 15.13 42.10
N THR A 679 4.98 14.92 41.29
CA THR A 679 3.60 14.98 41.74
C THR A 679 2.97 13.59 41.74
N ALA A 680 1.93 13.39 42.54
CA ALA A 680 1.17 12.14 42.56
C ALA A 680 0.29 11.95 41.29
N ARG A 681 0.30 12.90 40.36
CA ARG A 681 -0.56 12.88 39.17
C ARG A 681 0.07 12.03 38.07
N VAL A 682 -0.61 10.94 37.71
CA VAL A 682 -0.27 10.06 36.59
C VAL A 682 -0.80 10.69 35.29
N LEU A 683 0.07 10.86 34.30
CA LEU A 683 -0.25 11.40 32.97
C LEU A 683 -0.60 10.30 31.96
N GLY A 684 -0.20 9.05 32.21
CA GLY A 684 -0.52 7.91 31.36
C GLY A 684 0.17 6.62 31.82
N PHE A 685 -0.24 5.50 31.24
CA PHE A 685 0.35 4.18 31.45
C PHE A 685 0.92 3.70 30.11
N GLY A 686 2.17 3.24 30.11
CA GLY A 686 2.80 2.63 28.94
C GLY A 686 3.21 1.20 29.23
N ILE A 687 3.65 0.47 28.19
CA ILE A 687 3.93 -0.98 28.19
C ILE A 687 4.91 -1.46 29.29
N ASN A 688 5.59 -0.56 30.03
CA ASN A 688 6.46 -0.93 31.16
C ASN A 688 6.44 0.08 32.32
N GLY A 689 5.31 0.74 32.59
CA GLY A 689 5.14 1.53 33.82
C GLY A 689 4.33 2.83 33.68
N LYS A 690 4.35 3.66 34.73
CA LYS A 690 3.54 4.90 34.81
C LYS A 690 4.35 6.12 34.40
N VAL A 691 3.72 7.05 33.69
CA VAL A 691 4.27 8.38 33.43
C VAL A 691 3.69 9.34 34.46
N LEU A 692 4.55 9.96 35.27
CA LEU A 692 4.17 10.92 36.29
C LEU A 692 4.43 12.35 35.82
N GLN A 693 3.58 13.27 36.25
CA GLN A 693 3.87 14.69 36.10
C GLN A 693 4.94 15.12 37.11
N CYS A 694 5.93 15.86 36.64
CA CYS A 694 6.94 16.51 37.48
C CYS A 694 7.14 17.97 37.06
N PHE A 695 7.83 18.73 37.89
CA PHE A 695 8.21 20.12 37.60
C PHE A 695 9.71 20.31 37.84
N CYS A 696 10.41 20.97 36.92
CA CYS A 696 11.78 21.38 37.18
C CYS A 696 11.80 22.44 38.29
N LYS A 697 12.60 22.25 39.34
CA LYS A 697 12.65 23.20 40.47
C LYS A 697 13.23 24.56 40.08
N LYS A 698 14.17 24.60 39.12
CA LYS A 698 14.79 25.84 38.63
C LYS A 698 13.85 26.64 37.73
N THR A 699 13.25 26.00 36.72
CA THR A 699 12.48 26.71 35.69
C THR A 699 10.97 26.71 35.96
N ARG A 700 10.51 25.91 36.93
CA ARG A 700 9.09 25.62 37.22
C ARG A 700 8.29 25.08 36.02
N GLN A 701 8.96 24.68 34.95
CA GLN A 701 8.30 24.11 33.77
C GLN A 701 7.79 22.70 34.07
N LYS A 702 6.60 22.41 33.53
CA LYS A 702 5.94 21.12 33.62
C LYS A 702 6.65 20.11 32.72
N CYS A 703 7.01 18.97 33.30
CA CYS A 703 7.72 17.87 32.65
C CYS A 703 6.98 16.54 32.91
N ALA A 704 7.37 15.47 32.20
CA ALA A 704 6.85 14.13 32.38
C ALA A 704 7.99 13.15 32.66
N LEU A 705 7.85 12.30 33.66
CA LEU A 705 8.84 11.29 34.06
C LEU A 705 8.25 9.89 33.93
N LYS A 706 8.89 9.02 33.15
CA LYS A 706 8.50 7.60 33.01
C LYS A 706 9.15 6.77 34.12
N VAL A 707 8.33 6.11 34.94
CA VAL A 707 8.79 5.23 36.01
C VAL A 707 8.60 3.78 35.56
N SER A 708 9.71 3.07 35.37
CA SER A 708 9.75 1.66 34.97
C SER A 708 9.34 0.74 36.11
N SER A 709 8.36 -0.13 35.91
CA SER A 709 7.96 -1.15 36.90
C SER A 709 8.77 -2.44 36.70
N SER A 710 10.03 -2.43 37.09
CA SER A 710 10.82 -3.66 37.22
C SER A 710 11.09 -3.93 38.69
N LEU A 711 10.07 -4.46 39.40
CA LEU A 711 10.16 -5.20 40.67
C LEU A 711 8.77 -5.77 40.97
N GLY A 712 8.67 -7.10 41.02
CA GLY A 712 7.42 -7.84 41.12
C GLY A 712 6.70 -7.74 42.47
N ARG A 713 5.38 -7.94 42.41
CA ARG A 713 4.38 -8.18 43.47
C ARG A 713 4.30 -7.15 44.60
N TYR A 714 3.15 -6.50 44.77
CA TYR A 714 2.32 -6.59 46.00
C TYR A 714 0.87 -6.13 45.70
N ALA A 715 -0.06 -6.80 46.39
CA ALA A 715 -1.50 -6.77 46.21
C ALA A 715 -2.17 -5.47 46.71
N LEU A 716 -3.28 -5.11 46.06
CA LEU A 716 -4.21 -4.08 46.50
C LEU A 716 -5.01 -4.59 47.72
N GLY A 717 -4.84 -3.92 48.87
CA GLY A 717 -5.71 -4.04 50.03
C GLY A 717 -6.33 -2.68 50.33
N SER A 718 -7.65 -2.64 50.42
CA SER A 718 -8.48 -1.46 50.69
C SER A 718 -8.49 -1.02 52.15
N HIS A 719 -8.87 0.24 52.33
CA HIS A 719 -9.34 0.95 53.53
C HIS A 719 -8.35 1.79 54.35
N ASP A 720 -8.77 3.05 54.41
CA ASP A 720 -8.80 3.97 55.54
C ASP A 720 -7.71 5.03 55.73
N THR A 721 -8.26 6.13 56.22
CA THR A 721 -7.77 7.47 56.56
C THR A 721 -6.42 7.53 57.26
N GLY A 722 -5.65 8.59 56.96
CA GLY A 722 -4.55 9.04 57.82
C GLY A 722 -3.17 9.10 57.17
N THR A 723 -2.58 10.29 57.22
CA THR A 723 -1.18 10.63 56.92
C THR A 723 -0.16 9.52 57.22
N SER A 724 0.64 9.14 56.22
CA SER A 724 1.85 8.32 56.41
C SER A 724 2.96 8.74 55.43
N ARG A 725 4.10 9.18 55.98
CA ARG A 725 5.33 9.54 55.25
C ARG A 725 5.99 8.28 54.67
N LEU A 726 6.20 8.24 53.35
CA LEU A 726 7.00 7.21 52.68
C LEU A 726 8.50 7.51 52.80
N ARG A 727 9.22 6.68 53.55
CA ARG A 727 10.68 6.66 53.68
C ARG A 727 11.23 5.65 52.67
N MET A 728 11.90 6.10 51.60
CA MET A 728 12.52 5.18 50.64
C MET A 728 13.96 4.83 51.03
N SER A 729 14.24 3.53 51.06
CA SER A 729 15.57 2.90 51.23
C SER A 729 16.47 3.15 50.02
N LYS A 730 17.76 3.43 50.26
CA LYS A 730 18.82 3.58 49.25
C LYS A 730 19.32 2.19 48.83
N SER A 731 18.84 1.66 47.72
CA SER A 731 19.63 0.78 46.84
C SER A 731 18.87 0.49 45.55
N SER A 732 19.58 0.60 44.42
CA SER A 732 19.20 0.10 43.09
C SER A 732 18.37 1.03 42.19
N ILE A 733 19.04 1.99 41.53
CA ILE A 733 18.56 2.63 40.28
C ILE A 733 19.63 2.38 39.20
N ARG A 734 19.24 1.80 38.05
CA ARG A 734 20.05 1.78 36.81
C ARG A 734 19.44 2.77 35.79
N PRO A 735 20.24 3.52 35.03
CA PRO A 735 19.74 4.61 34.18
C PRO A 735 19.20 4.14 32.82
N VAL A 736 18.20 4.87 32.30
CA VAL A 736 17.78 4.88 30.89
C VAL A 736 18.28 6.20 30.29
N HIS A 737 18.95 6.15 29.14
CA HIS A 737 19.54 7.31 28.47
C HIS A 737 18.46 8.27 27.92
N HIS A 738 18.64 9.57 28.13
CA HIS A 738 17.87 10.64 27.48
C HIS A 738 18.75 11.40 26.48
N TRP A 739 18.22 11.63 25.28
CA TRP A 739 18.71 12.62 24.33
C TRP A 739 17.99 13.94 24.59
N SER A 740 18.72 15.05 24.73
CA SER A 740 18.17 16.40 24.75
C SER A 740 18.93 17.28 23.76
N TRP A 741 18.21 17.91 22.83
CA TRP A 741 18.74 18.99 21.99
C TRP A 741 18.51 20.32 22.71
N SER A 742 19.55 21.13 22.87
CA SER A 742 19.44 22.54 23.26
C SER A 742 20.01 23.41 22.14
N ILE A 743 19.17 24.26 21.55
CA ILE A 743 19.61 25.31 20.63
C ILE A 743 19.84 26.57 21.47
N THR A 744 21.06 27.11 21.47
CA THR A 744 21.38 28.44 22.04
C THR A 744 22.06 29.29 20.97
N GLY A 745 21.38 30.35 20.53
CA GLY A 745 21.90 31.39 19.63
C GLY A 745 20.81 32.42 19.28
N PRO A 746 21.09 33.75 19.27
CA PRO A 746 20.06 34.77 19.12
C PRO A 746 19.85 35.13 17.64
N CYS A 747 18.61 35.03 17.15
CA CYS A 747 18.21 35.70 15.90
C CYS A 747 16.83 36.33 16.08
N GLN A 748 16.87 37.63 16.37
CA GLN A 748 15.74 38.55 16.19
C GLN A 748 15.44 38.66 14.70
N SER A 749 14.38 38.00 14.22
CA SER A 749 13.50 38.47 13.13
C SER A 749 12.58 37.33 12.71
N LEU A 750 11.48 37.12 13.45
CA LEU A 750 10.29 36.37 13.05
C LEU A 750 9.21 36.63 14.12
N VAL A 751 8.79 37.89 14.23
CA VAL A 751 7.60 38.28 14.99
C VAL A 751 6.51 38.58 13.98
N GLN A 752 5.74 37.54 13.62
CA GLN A 752 4.32 37.59 13.28
C GLN A 752 3.88 36.14 13.01
N GLU A 753 2.70 35.77 13.52
CA GLU A 753 2.08 34.43 13.53
C GLU A 753 2.36 33.53 14.74
N ALA A 754 2.44 34.12 15.93
CA ALA A 754 2.18 33.43 17.20
C ALA A 754 1.07 34.15 17.98
N SER A 755 -0.16 34.08 17.46
CA SER A 755 -1.36 34.48 18.18
C SER A 755 -2.54 33.65 17.65
N ASP A 756 -2.75 32.47 18.24
CA ASP A 756 -4.07 31.84 18.45
C ASP A 756 -3.90 30.39 18.93
N TRP A 757 -3.30 30.22 20.12
CA TRP A 757 -3.31 28.96 20.86
C TRP A 757 -3.66 29.22 22.32
N SER A 758 -4.92 29.60 22.55
CA SER A 758 -5.50 29.60 23.90
C SER A 758 -7.02 29.55 23.81
N SER A 759 -7.59 28.35 23.70
CA SER A 759 -8.91 27.94 24.23
C SER A 759 -9.26 26.52 23.79
N CYS A 760 -8.99 25.51 24.63
CA CYS A 760 -9.67 24.20 24.58
C CYS A 760 -9.44 23.44 25.89
N PHE A 761 -10.33 23.65 26.85
CA PHE A 761 -10.60 22.74 27.98
C PHE A 761 -12.07 22.90 28.37
N ILE A 762 -12.69 21.81 28.88
CA ILE A 762 -14.12 21.59 29.32
C ILE A 762 -14.90 20.77 28.26
N LEU A 763 -15.53 19.61 28.46
CA LEU A 763 -15.88 18.65 29.54
C LEU A 763 -16.19 17.30 28.81
N LYS A 764 -15.69 16.10 29.15
CA LYS A 764 -15.92 15.16 30.27
C LYS A 764 -17.30 14.44 30.31
N ALA A 765 -17.23 13.14 29.97
CA ALA A 765 -17.81 11.94 30.64
C ALA A 765 -19.33 11.71 30.78
N ARG A 766 -19.76 10.49 30.39
CA ARG A 766 -20.80 9.60 30.94
C ARG A 766 -20.83 8.34 30.03
N TYR A 767 -20.79 7.07 30.44
CA TYR A 767 -21.08 6.36 31.67
C TYR A 767 -20.19 5.09 31.76
N GLN A 768 -19.80 4.71 32.97
CA GLN A 768 -19.28 3.39 33.34
C GLN A 768 -20.21 2.84 34.44
N PHE A 769 -20.31 1.51 34.52
CA PHE A 769 -21.04 0.66 35.47
C PHE A 769 -22.43 0.16 35.07
N LEU A 770 -22.47 -1.11 34.68
CA LEU A 770 -23.19 -2.17 35.41
C LEU A 770 -22.67 -3.53 34.94
N TYR A 771 -21.79 -4.13 35.75
CA TYR A 771 -21.43 -5.55 35.66
C TYR A 771 -21.50 -6.10 37.09
N ASN A 772 -22.53 -6.91 37.36
CA ASN A 772 -22.52 -8.13 38.17
C ASN A 772 -23.96 -8.55 38.50
N GLY A 773 -24.34 -9.77 38.10
CA GLY A 773 -25.44 -10.46 38.76
C GLY A 773 -26.21 -11.52 37.95
N ILE A 774 -25.74 -12.77 38.03
CA ILE A 774 -26.56 -13.98 38.24
C ILE A 774 -27.29 -14.61 37.01
N HIS A 775 -26.65 -15.67 36.50
CA HIS A 775 -27.13 -17.03 36.20
C HIS A 775 -28.42 -17.34 35.40
N ARG A 776 -28.23 -18.35 34.52
CA ARG A 776 -29.16 -19.36 33.94
C ARG A 776 -30.02 -18.91 32.75
N PHE A 777 -29.83 -19.54 31.58
CA PHE A 777 -30.68 -20.66 31.11
C PHE A 777 -30.18 -21.26 29.76
N ARG A 778 -29.69 -22.51 29.85
CA ARG A 778 -29.96 -23.68 28.99
C ARG A 778 -29.91 -23.60 27.46
N PHE A 779 -28.98 -24.41 26.94
CA PHE A 779 -29.07 -25.25 25.73
C PHE A 779 -30.49 -25.60 25.27
N LEU A 780 -30.72 -25.50 23.96
CA LEU A 780 -31.47 -26.50 23.22
C LEU A 780 -30.95 -26.58 21.78
N HIS A 781 -30.47 -27.79 21.44
CA HIS A 781 -30.19 -28.27 20.10
C HIS A 781 -31.41 -28.11 19.18
N TRP A 782 -31.16 -28.01 17.87
CA TRP A 782 -31.80 -28.93 16.93
C TRP A 782 -30.91 -29.21 15.70
N LYS A 783 -31.18 -30.39 15.14
CA LYS A 783 -30.36 -31.22 14.25
C LYS A 783 -30.09 -30.64 12.88
#